data_AF-A0A9P9KI89-F1
#
_entry.id   AF-A0A9P9KI89-F1
#
_cell.length_a   1.000
_cell.length_b   1.000
_cell.length_c   1.000
_cell.angle_alpha   90.00
_cell.angle_beta   90.00
_cell.angle_gamma   90.00
#
_symmetry.space_group_name_H-M   'P 1'
#
loop_
_entity.id
_entity.type
_entity.pdbx_description
1 polymer ?
#
loop_
_entity_poly.entity_id
_entity_poly.type
_entity_poly.pdbx_seq_one_letter_code
_entity_poly.pdbx_strand_id
1 'polypeptide(L)'
;MSQPPPPDALDAFGAEGSLLHVPGGRGLCYRTSQRILLRPSDDDEESEYIANLCESLLELHPTDYRVPSPILASGVPAKYVCNGWTAWEYLEGKATPKGNFDILMRACRAFHVDVASLVTEKPSFLSMRQNRFTEADLVTWQEKNLEDVEGINSDIMAVVQPILDQLLKLRQSFRQEITKQLIHGDLTGNVLFNTETNNPPAIIDITLYWRPAEYAEAIIVADGLIWLNEDRKLVEMFGTDHTRMQLLVRALYWRCLSFAIDPILPWVNDNLPKANFAGAIYIRPKIWIPGLSFNMDWHPHSQSGKLSLFATTQLITPPAETPSNETTRLTAEFISLMAIDDDRFGFEAYGPYFFADLPRRIGSNSALDTTTSAMIASFQAIRLRKTADKKIFSLYGKALRSLQNCLSDDDQPVMLKLELVLMMMLCQIWIDNKHANKHRGVIAYLLKEAVSQGEILHSGDIRAWCLQASDQIYAALCDPKVELGSWFWDVAVQDTIMTRPYHYEQNLYCFELGAIGDLPVFLRDPERYLYQLKCYYNMLSQERAVMRKLYEEAMVATLSTDASPACRMKAIEYASGHAGLLVQAALIGPTLNPFGVLPDYTQDSHEICDDSILLANRCQTFRPCGASYVPELLKLVWASLDDGYRHEELEKLMDEYAEDVQGASYLEEARVMRGRFEKLGWSNELLGEREEGPGTPPPCVIL
;
A
#
# COMPACT_ATOMS: atom_id res chain seq x y z
N MET A 1 -20.41 -3.40 -16.31
CA MET A 1 -20.19 -2.46 -17.44
C MET A 1 -21.26 -1.38 -17.36
N SER A 2 -20.90 -0.11 -17.44
CA SER A 2 -21.86 1.01 -17.42
C SER A 2 -22.65 1.05 -18.74
N GLN A 3 -23.97 1.24 -18.66
CA GLN A 3 -24.78 1.46 -19.85
C GLN A 3 -24.68 2.94 -20.25
N PRO A 4 -24.41 3.25 -21.54
CA PRO A 4 -24.42 4.62 -22.01
C PRO A 4 -25.84 5.22 -21.93
N PRO A 5 -25.98 6.55 -21.83
CA PRO A 5 -27.27 7.22 -21.83
C PRO A 5 -28.09 6.82 -23.08
N PRO A 6 -29.39 6.52 -22.92
CA PRO A 6 -30.24 6.15 -24.04
C PRO A 6 -30.43 7.35 -24.99
N PRO A 7 -30.68 7.10 -26.29
CA PRO A 7 -30.90 8.17 -27.28
C PRO A 7 -31.94 9.20 -26.85
N ASP A 8 -33.06 8.74 -26.28
CA ASP A 8 -34.14 9.62 -25.81
C ASP A 8 -33.69 10.60 -24.71
N ALA A 9 -32.73 10.20 -23.86
CA ALA A 9 -32.16 11.09 -22.85
C ALA A 9 -31.18 12.10 -23.47
N LEU A 10 -30.40 11.67 -24.48
CA LEU A 10 -29.52 12.59 -25.22
C LEU A 10 -30.33 13.66 -25.95
N ASP A 11 -31.39 13.24 -26.64
CA ASP A 11 -32.29 14.12 -27.37
C ASP A 11 -32.99 15.10 -26.41
N ALA A 12 -33.45 14.62 -25.26
CA ALA A 12 -34.09 15.45 -24.24
C ALA A 12 -33.16 16.59 -23.79
N PHE A 13 -31.88 16.34 -23.57
CA PHE A 13 -30.95 17.38 -23.12
C PHE A 13 -30.22 18.12 -24.24
N GLY A 14 -30.58 17.87 -25.51
CA GLY A 14 -29.89 18.45 -26.67
C GLY A 14 -28.41 18.05 -26.73
N ALA A 15 -28.06 16.90 -26.17
CA ALA A 15 -26.70 16.42 -26.02
C ALA A 15 -26.23 15.72 -27.30
N GLU A 16 -25.57 16.47 -28.18
CA GLU A 16 -25.09 15.96 -29.47
C GLU A 16 -23.60 15.55 -29.45
N GLY A 17 -23.23 14.65 -30.35
CA GLY A 17 -21.83 14.25 -30.59
C GLY A 17 -21.36 13.02 -29.80
N SER A 18 -20.04 12.77 -29.86
CA SER A 18 -19.44 11.59 -29.22
C SER A 18 -19.46 11.68 -27.70
N LEU A 19 -19.90 10.61 -27.05
CA LEU A 19 -19.88 10.48 -25.59
C LEU A 19 -18.48 10.06 -25.13
N LEU A 20 -17.87 10.89 -24.30
CA LEU A 20 -16.62 10.61 -23.62
C LEU A 20 -16.90 10.21 -22.18
N HIS A 21 -16.39 9.07 -21.76
CA HIS A 21 -16.48 8.65 -20.36
C HIS A 21 -15.74 9.64 -19.45
N VAL A 22 -16.35 10.02 -18.34
CA VAL A 22 -15.72 10.86 -17.32
C VAL A 22 -15.21 9.95 -16.19
N PRO A 23 -13.88 9.88 -15.97
CA PRO A 23 -13.30 9.05 -14.92
C PRO A 23 -13.64 9.63 -13.54
N GLY A 24 -13.91 8.75 -12.56
CA GLY A 24 -14.24 9.13 -11.18
C GLY A 24 -15.64 8.68 -10.74
N GLY A 25 -15.92 8.81 -9.44
CA GLY A 25 -17.18 8.38 -8.83
C GLY A 25 -17.49 6.89 -9.08
N ARG A 26 -18.74 6.59 -9.46
CA ARG A 26 -19.16 5.23 -9.89
C ARG A 26 -18.82 4.90 -11.35
N GLY A 27 -18.16 5.81 -12.08
CA GLY A 27 -17.85 5.63 -13.51
C GLY A 27 -19.07 5.55 -14.41
N LEU A 28 -20.16 6.24 -14.05
CA LEU A 28 -21.43 6.23 -14.80
C LEU A 28 -21.68 7.53 -15.59
N CYS A 29 -20.79 8.50 -15.50
CA CYS A 29 -20.97 9.82 -16.10
C CYS A 29 -20.32 9.89 -17.49
N TYR A 30 -20.99 10.58 -18.41
CA TYR A 30 -20.53 10.81 -19.77
C TYR A 30 -20.56 12.30 -20.08
N ARG A 31 -19.59 12.79 -20.85
CA ARG A 31 -19.59 14.16 -21.34
C ARG A 31 -19.64 14.21 -22.86
N THR A 32 -20.34 15.18 -23.41
CA THR A 32 -20.32 15.48 -24.85
C THR A 32 -19.18 16.44 -25.21
N SER A 33 -18.93 16.60 -26.51
CA SER A 33 -18.03 17.64 -27.03
C SER A 33 -18.51 19.06 -26.71
N GLN A 34 -19.82 19.23 -26.50
CA GLN A 34 -20.47 20.49 -26.10
C GLN A 34 -20.33 20.79 -24.60
N ARG A 35 -19.55 20.00 -23.85
CA ARG A 35 -19.36 20.14 -22.39
C ARG A 35 -20.65 19.95 -21.58
N ILE A 36 -21.57 19.13 -22.08
CA ILE A 36 -22.72 18.65 -21.33
C ILE A 36 -22.32 17.37 -20.60
N LEU A 37 -22.47 17.34 -19.28
CA LEU A 37 -22.25 16.17 -18.44
C LEU A 37 -23.58 15.47 -18.16
N LEU A 38 -23.69 14.21 -18.58
CA LEU A 38 -24.83 13.34 -18.35
C LEU A 38 -24.54 12.39 -17.19
N ARG A 39 -25.50 12.27 -16.27
CA ARG A 39 -25.42 11.43 -15.08
C ARG A 39 -26.74 10.68 -14.85
N PRO A 40 -26.71 9.38 -14.47
CA PRO A 40 -27.91 8.69 -14.03
C PRO A 40 -28.50 9.32 -12.76
N SER A 41 -29.82 9.35 -12.68
CA SER A 41 -30.55 9.67 -11.46
C SER A 41 -30.75 8.39 -10.64
N ASP A 42 -30.21 8.39 -9.42
CA ASP A 42 -30.46 7.31 -8.45
C ASP A 42 -31.86 7.47 -7.80
N ASP A 43 -32.33 8.71 -7.68
CA ASP A 43 -33.65 9.12 -7.20
C ASP A 43 -34.07 10.41 -7.92
N ASP A 44 -35.16 10.33 -8.68
CA ASP A 44 -35.64 11.42 -9.52
C ASP A 44 -36.12 12.63 -8.70
N GLU A 45 -36.73 12.44 -7.52
CA GLU A 45 -37.23 13.53 -6.66
C GLU A 45 -36.05 14.31 -6.06
N GLU A 46 -35.05 13.60 -5.53
CA GLU A 46 -33.82 14.21 -5.00
C GLU A 46 -33.02 14.91 -6.12
N SER A 47 -32.95 14.31 -7.31
CA SER A 47 -32.21 14.87 -8.44
C SER A 47 -32.84 16.16 -8.97
N GLU A 48 -34.18 16.20 -9.11
CA GLU A 48 -34.91 17.44 -9.43
C GLU A 48 -34.68 18.51 -8.35
N TYR A 49 -34.72 18.13 -7.07
CA TYR A 49 -34.50 19.06 -5.97
C TYR A 49 -33.08 19.68 -6.02
N ILE A 50 -32.05 18.87 -6.24
CA ILE A 50 -30.66 19.34 -6.34
C ILE A 50 -30.49 20.27 -7.53
N ALA A 51 -31.10 19.97 -8.68
CA ALA A 51 -31.04 20.84 -9.85
C ALA A 51 -31.67 22.23 -9.56
N ASN A 52 -32.88 22.26 -8.99
CA ASN A 52 -33.52 23.52 -8.61
C ASN A 52 -32.72 24.30 -7.56
N LEU A 53 -32.08 23.60 -6.60
CA LEU A 53 -31.19 24.23 -5.62
C LEU A 53 -29.96 24.86 -6.28
N CYS A 54 -29.29 24.14 -7.18
CA CYS A 54 -28.14 24.67 -7.94
C CYS A 54 -28.53 25.89 -8.77
N GLU A 55 -29.69 25.87 -9.43
CA GLU A 55 -30.17 27.01 -10.20
C GLU A 55 -30.41 28.24 -9.30
N SER A 56 -31.06 28.04 -8.15
CA SER A 56 -31.27 29.11 -7.16
C SER A 56 -29.96 29.65 -6.58
N LEU A 57 -28.95 28.79 -6.37
CA LEU A 57 -27.62 29.20 -5.92
C LEU A 57 -26.89 30.03 -7.00
N LEU A 58 -27.04 29.69 -8.28
CA LEU A 58 -26.45 30.46 -9.38
C LEU A 58 -27.02 31.88 -9.44
N GLU A 59 -28.31 32.08 -9.14
CA GLU A 59 -28.94 33.40 -9.07
C GLU A 59 -28.35 34.31 -7.97
N LEU A 60 -27.76 33.73 -6.92
CA LEU A 60 -27.07 34.47 -5.87
C LEU A 60 -25.68 34.98 -6.28
N HIS A 61 -25.16 34.52 -7.43
CA HIS A 61 -23.84 34.89 -7.96
C HIS A 61 -22.69 34.69 -6.93
N PRO A 62 -22.48 33.45 -6.45
CA PRO A 62 -21.50 33.17 -5.40
C PRO A 62 -20.07 33.50 -5.84
N THR A 63 -19.29 34.06 -4.90
CA THR A 63 -17.91 34.51 -5.17
C THR A 63 -16.85 33.54 -4.68
N ASP A 64 -17.14 32.73 -3.65
CA ASP A 64 -16.18 31.84 -3.00
C ASP A 64 -16.29 30.38 -3.46
N TYR A 65 -17.30 30.05 -4.26
CA TYR A 65 -17.50 28.73 -4.86
C TYR A 65 -18.26 28.85 -6.19
N ARG A 66 -18.30 27.75 -6.95
CA ARG A 66 -19.15 27.56 -8.13
C ARG A 66 -19.95 26.28 -7.98
N VAL A 67 -21.11 26.21 -8.62
CA VAL A 67 -21.91 24.98 -8.79
C VAL A 67 -22.20 24.77 -10.28
N PRO A 68 -22.38 23.52 -10.75
CA PRO A 68 -22.69 23.28 -12.15
C PRO A 68 -24.11 23.76 -12.48
N SER A 69 -24.27 24.40 -13.64
CA SER A 69 -25.59 24.76 -14.15
C SER A 69 -26.37 23.50 -14.57
N PRO A 70 -27.56 23.25 -14.03
CA PRO A 70 -28.41 22.15 -14.50
C PRO A 70 -28.99 22.46 -15.89
N ILE A 71 -29.25 21.42 -16.69
CA ILE A 71 -29.80 21.56 -18.04
C ILE A 71 -31.23 21.02 -18.06
N LEU A 72 -32.18 21.85 -18.50
CA LEU A 72 -33.58 21.46 -18.65
C LEU A 72 -33.76 20.40 -19.74
N ALA A 73 -34.61 19.42 -19.46
CA ALA A 73 -35.08 18.47 -20.46
C ALA A 73 -36.04 19.16 -21.44
N SER A 74 -35.71 19.13 -22.73
CA SER A 74 -36.59 19.57 -23.80
C SER A 74 -37.84 18.68 -23.87
N GLY A 75 -38.99 19.29 -24.19
CA GLY A 75 -40.26 18.57 -24.31
C GLY A 75 -41.08 18.44 -23.01
N VAL A 76 -40.50 18.75 -21.84
CA VAL A 76 -41.26 18.86 -20.57
C VAL A 76 -40.86 20.15 -19.85
N PRO A 77 -41.76 21.16 -19.73
CA PRO A 77 -41.43 22.41 -19.06
C PRO A 77 -40.99 22.18 -17.60
N ALA A 78 -39.89 22.82 -17.21
CA ALA A 78 -39.39 22.87 -15.83
C ALA A 78 -39.06 21.49 -15.20
N LYS A 79 -38.45 20.58 -15.97
CA LYS A 79 -37.86 19.34 -15.45
C LYS A 79 -36.39 19.21 -15.79
N TYR A 80 -35.60 18.72 -14.85
CA TYR A 80 -34.18 18.43 -15.00
C TYR A 80 -33.88 16.93 -15.10
N VAL A 81 -34.86 16.07 -14.84
CA VAL A 81 -34.76 14.61 -14.95
C VAL A 81 -35.59 14.10 -16.13
N CYS A 82 -34.98 13.29 -16.99
CA CYS A 82 -35.64 12.62 -18.10
C CYS A 82 -35.17 11.16 -18.18
N ASN A 83 -36.11 10.21 -18.13
CA ASN A 83 -35.83 8.77 -18.22
C ASN A 83 -34.73 8.26 -17.27
N GLY A 84 -34.68 8.78 -16.03
CA GLY A 84 -33.65 8.42 -15.05
C GLY A 84 -32.27 9.01 -15.34
N TRP A 85 -32.18 10.10 -16.11
CA TRP A 85 -30.96 10.83 -16.40
C TRP A 85 -31.10 12.33 -16.11
N THR A 86 -29.99 12.95 -15.73
CA THR A 86 -29.83 14.39 -15.57
C THR A 86 -28.69 14.90 -16.46
N ALA A 87 -28.76 16.17 -16.84
CA ALA A 87 -27.70 16.84 -17.57
C ALA A 87 -27.25 18.13 -16.86
N TRP A 88 -25.95 18.39 -16.90
CA TRP A 88 -25.28 19.46 -16.17
C TRP A 88 -24.21 20.10 -17.04
N GLU A 89 -23.86 21.35 -16.74
CA GLU A 89 -22.63 21.97 -17.22
C GLU A 89 -21.41 21.16 -16.73
N TYR A 90 -20.51 20.82 -17.65
CA TYR A 90 -19.23 20.24 -17.29
C TYR A 90 -18.26 21.31 -16.78
N LEU A 91 -17.94 21.26 -15.49
CA LEU A 91 -16.96 22.14 -14.87
C LEU A 91 -15.55 21.54 -14.93
N GLU A 92 -14.57 22.34 -15.34
CA GLU A 92 -13.16 21.94 -15.36
C GLU A 92 -12.52 22.04 -13.97
N GLY A 93 -11.59 21.13 -13.68
CA GLY A 93 -10.76 21.11 -12.48
C GLY A 93 -10.41 19.68 -12.07
N LYS A 94 -9.71 19.56 -10.94
CA LYS A 94 -9.35 18.26 -10.32
C LYS A 94 -9.74 18.25 -8.85
N ALA A 95 -10.19 17.10 -8.36
CA ALA A 95 -10.48 16.88 -6.95
C ALA A 95 -9.17 16.68 -6.16
N THR A 96 -8.50 17.78 -5.81
CA THR A 96 -7.21 17.78 -5.08
C THR A 96 -7.34 18.51 -3.73
N PRO A 97 -8.01 17.90 -2.72
CA PRO A 97 -8.20 18.53 -1.41
C PRO A 97 -6.89 18.76 -0.64
N LYS A 98 -5.90 17.88 -0.80
CA LYS A 98 -4.59 17.99 -0.13
C LYS A 98 -3.88 19.28 -0.56
N GLY A 99 -3.49 20.10 0.42
CA GLY A 99 -2.90 21.41 0.20
C GLY A 99 -3.90 22.55 -0.07
N ASN A 100 -5.20 22.27 -0.17
CA ASN A 100 -6.25 23.26 -0.45
C ASN A 100 -7.35 23.31 0.64
N PHE A 101 -7.11 22.77 1.83
CA PHE A 101 -8.12 22.68 2.90
C PHE A 101 -8.66 24.05 3.37
N ASP A 102 -7.84 25.10 3.34
CA ASP A 102 -8.27 26.45 3.70
C ASP A 102 -9.26 27.03 2.67
N ILE A 103 -9.02 26.75 1.37
CA ILE A 103 -9.91 27.14 0.27
C ILE A 103 -11.18 26.30 0.34
N LEU A 104 -11.05 24.99 0.59
CA LEU A 104 -12.16 24.06 0.73
C LEU A 104 -13.10 24.45 1.89
N MET A 105 -12.55 24.77 3.07
CA MET A 105 -13.36 25.21 4.21
C MET A 105 -14.04 26.56 3.95
N ARG A 106 -13.39 27.49 3.25
CA ARG A 106 -14.01 28.75 2.84
C ARG A 106 -15.19 28.53 1.90
N ALA A 107 -15.01 27.72 0.87
CA ALA A 107 -16.07 27.35 -0.07
C ALA A 107 -17.23 26.63 0.63
N CYS A 108 -16.92 25.69 1.53
CA CYS A 108 -17.91 24.99 2.37
C CYS A 108 -18.75 25.99 3.18
N ARG A 109 -18.13 26.95 3.86
CA ARG A 109 -18.86 27.94 4.66
C ARG A 109 -19.74 28.84 3.80
N ALA A 110 -19.19 29.37 2.69
CA ALA A 110 -19.94 30.23 1.78
C ALA A 110 -21.16 29.50 1.19
N PHE A 111 -20.97 28.28 0.70
CA PHE A 111 -22.06 27.45 0.18
C PHE A 111 -23.17 27.24 1.21
N HIS A 112 -22.83 26.89 2.46
CA HIS A 112 -23.84 26.64 3.48
C HIS A 112 -24.53 27.91 4.01
N VAL A 113 -23.89 29.09 3.90
CA VAL A 113 -24.55 30.37 4.18
C VAL A 113 -25.63 30.64 3.14
N ASP A 114 -25.32 30.44 1.87
CA ASP A 114 -26.27 30.67 0.78
C ASP A 114 -27.42 29.65 0.82
N VAL A 115 -27.12 28.36 1.05
CA VAL A 115 -28.14 27.31 1.22
C VAL A 115 -29.08 27.62 2.39
N ALA A 116 -28.58 28.12 3.52
CA ALA A 116 -29.40 28.53 4.67
C ALA A 116 -30.43 29.61 4.30
N SER A 117 -30.08 30.49 3.37
CA SER A 117 -30.94 31.59 2.92
C SER A 117 -32.06 31.14 1.98
N LEU A 118 -31.83 30.03 1.25
CA LEU A 118 -32.75 29.47 0.27
C LEU A 118 -33.67 28.40 0.86
N VAL A 119 -33.18 27.64 1.85
CA VAL A 119 -33.88 26.46 2.38
C VAL A 119 -34.11 26.59 3.88
N THR A 120 -35.37 26.80 4.26
CA THR A 120 -35.78 26.98 5.66
C THR A 120 -36.42 25.73 6.27
N GLU A 121 -36.88 24.78 5.45
CA GLU A 121 -37.56 23.56 5.89
C GLU A 121 -36.85 22.31 5.38
N LYS A 122 -36.93 21.22 6.16
CA LYS A 122 -36.33 19.93 5.79
C LYS A 122 -37.09 19.33 4.60
N PRO A 123 -36.43 19.02 3.47
CA PRO A 123 -37.08 18.32 2.35
C PRO A 123 -37.65 16.96 2.75
N SER A 124 -38.83 16.62 2.24
CA SER A 124 -39.57 15.40 2.58
C SER A 124 -38.81 14.12 2.21
N PHE A 125 -38.18 14.08 1.03
CA PHE A 125 -37.45 12.90 0.54
C PHE A 125 -36.31 12.47 1.48
N LEU A 126 -35.70 13.40 2.22
CA LEU A 126 -34.66 13.08 3.22
C LEU A 126 -35.17 12.20 4.37
N SER A 127 -36.48 12.14 4.59
CA SER A 127 -37.08 11.26 5.61
C SER A 127 -37.46 9.89 5.04
N MET A 128 -37.48 9.74 3.72
CA MET A 128 -37.82 8.49 3.02
C MET A 128 -36.58 7.78 2.46
N ARG A 129 -35.47 8.50 2.27
CA ARG A 129 -34.23 7.97 1.70
C ARG A 129 -33.64 6.85 2.57
N GLN A 130 -33.57 5.65 2.02
CA GLN A 130 -32.99 4.46 2.67
C GLN A 130 -31.74 4.03 1.93
N ASN A 131 -30.58 4.40 2.47
CA ASN A 131 -29.28 3.94 2.00
C ASN A 131 -28.29 3.87 3.17
N ARG A 132 -27.21 3.11 3.01
CA ARG A 132 -26.21 2.89 4.07
C ARG A 132 -25.70 4.16 4.76
N PHE A 133 -25.56 5.26 4.02
CA PHE A 133 -25.04 6.51 4.58
C PHE A 133 -26.09 7.27 5.39
N THR A 134 -27.35 7.20 4.97
CA THR A 134 -28.49 7.79 5.70
C THR A 134 -28.78 6.99 6.96
N GLU A 135 -28.73 5.66 6.90
CA GLU A 135 -28.86 4.77 8.05
C GLU A 135 -27.75 5.02 9.09
N ALA A 136 -26.49 5.10 8.65
CA ALA A 136 -25.38 5.46 9.52
C ALA A 136 -25.55 6.84 10.17
N ASP A 137 -26.07 7.83 9.42
CA ASP A 137 -26.32 9.18 9.92
C ASP A 137 -27.41 9.18 11.00
N LEU A 138 -28.54 8.51 10.76
CA LEU A 138 -29.61 8.37 11.77
C LEU A 138 -29.10 7.74 13.07
N VAL A 139 -28.28 6.69 12.98
CA VAL A 139 -27.65 6.05 14.17
C VAL A 139 -26.66 6.99 14.86
N THR A 140 -25.82 7.69 14.09
CA THR A 140 -24.83 8.63 14.60
C THR A 140 -25.49 9.73 15.44
N TRP A 141 -26.66 10.19 15.00
CA TRP A 141 -27.45 11.24 15.62
C TRP A 141 -28.48 10.74 16.64
N GLN A 142 -28.51 9.44 16.92
CA GLN A 142 -29.46 8.81 17.86
C GLN A 142 -30.94 9.01 17.45
N GLU A 143 -31.18 9.17 16.14
CA GLU A 143 -32.51 9.25 15.54
C GLU A 143 -33.04 7.84 15.16
N LYS A 144 -32.17 6.83 15.14
CA LYS A 144 -32.47 5.40 14.98
C LYS A 144 -31.51 4.56 15.81
N ASN A 145 -31.95 3.43 16.38
CA ASN A 145 -31.03 2.51 17.05
C ASN A 145 -30.30 1.64 16.04
N LEU A 146 -29.07 1.26 16.35
CA LEU A 146 -28.26 0.38 15.50
C LEU A 146 -28.90 -1.00 15.30
N GLU A 147 -29.63 -1.51 16.30
CA GLU A 147 -30.35 -2.79 16.23
C GLU A 147 -31.53 -2.78 15.26
N ASP A 148 -32.05 -1.59 14.93
CA ASP A 148 -33.16 -1.40 14.00
C ASP A 148 -32.67 -1.20 12.55
N VAL A 149 -31.36 -1.23 12.30
CA VAL A 149 -30.77 -1.07 10.97
C VAL A 149 -30.65 -2.44 10.30
N GLU A 150 -31.31 -2.58 9.15
CA GLU A 150 -31.19 -3.75 8.29
C GLU A 150 -29.86 -3.73 7.52
N GLY A 151 -29.42 -4.89 7.03
CA GLY A 151 -28.24 -4.96 6.15
C GLY A 151 -26.88 -4.79 6.85
N ILE A 152 -26.81 -4.87 8.18
CA ILE A 152 -25.53 -4.87 8.91
C ILE A 152 -24.78 -6.18 8.63
N ASN A 153 -23.56 -6.07 8.09
CA ASN A 153 -22.65 -7.19 7.96
C ASN A 153 -21.88 -7.43 9.27
N SER A 154 -22.06 -8.60 9.86
CA SER A 154 -21.48 -8.93 11.17
C SER A 154 -19.95 -9.00 11.18
N ASP A 155 -19.33 -9.44 10.09
CA ASP A 155 -17.87 -9.58 10.01
C ASP A 155 -17.19 -8.21 9.96
N ILE A 156 -17.67 -7.32 9.08
CA ILE A 156 -17.18 -5.94 9.02
C ILE A 156 -17.50 -5.22 10.32
N MET A 157 -18.68 -5.47 10.90
CA MET A 157 -19.05 -4.86 12.17
C MET A 157 -18.08 -5.27 13.28
N ALA A 158 -17.66 -6.53 13.36
CA ALA A 158 -16.66 -6.98 14.33
C ALA A 158 -15.31 -6.24 14.19
N VAL A 159 -14.93 -5.88 12.95
CA VAL A 159 -13.70 -5.11 12.66
C VAL A 159 -13.83 -3.65 13.10
N VAL A 160 -14.97 -3.00 12.81
CA VAL A 160 -15.15 -1.57 13.12
C VAL A 160 -15.64 -1.31 14.55
N GLN A 161 -16.23 -2.29 15.23
CA GLN A 161 -16.79 -2.15 16.57
C GLN A 161 -15.80 -1.55 17.59
N PRO A 162 -14.52 -1.99 17.67
CA PRO A 162 -13.58 -1.40 18.63
C PRO A 162 -13.33 0.09 18.37
N ILE A 163 -13.39 0.55 17.12
CA ILE A 163 -13.23 1.96 16.72
C ILE A 163 -14.48 2.73 17.11
N LEU A 164 -15.66 2.19 16.81
CA LEU A 164 -16.95 2.78 17.18
C LEU A 164 -17.05 2.93 18.70
N ASP A 165 -16.63 1.94 19.49
CA ASP A 165 -16.63 1.99 20.96
C ASP A 165 -15.71 3.09 21.50
N GLN A 166 -14.56 3.32 20.87
CA GLN A 166 -13.66 4.42 21.26
C GLN A 166 -14.28 5.79 20.97
N LEU A 167 -14.89 5.95 19.79
CA LEU A 167 -15.59 7.18 19.41
C LEU A 167 -16.81 7.44 20.32
N LEU A 168 -17.53 6.38 20.71
CA LEU A 168 -18.63 6.48 21.67
C LEU A 168 -18.17 6.97 23.05
N LYS A 169 -16.99 6.55 23.52
CA LYS A 169 -16.39 7.04 24.78
C LYS A 169 -16.03 8.52 24.72
N LEU A 170 -15.72 9.05 23.53
CA LEU A 170 -15.41 10.47 23.30
C LEU A 170 -16.68 11.30 23.06
N ARG A 171 -17.76 10.67 22.63
CA ARG A 171 -19.03 11.34 22.34
C ARG A 171 -19.67 11.87 23.62
N GLN A 172 -20.03 13.14 23.59
CA GLN A 172 -20.72 13.86 24.64
C GLN A 172 -21.91 14.62 24.05
N SER A 173 -22.84 15.02 24.93
CA SER A 173 -23.93 15.92 24.56
C SER A 173 -23.40 17.30 24.18
N PHE A 174 -24.10 17.98 23.27
CA PHE A 174 -23.81 19.38 22.99
C PHE A 174 -24.13 20.23 24.23
N ARG A 175 -23.34 21.28 24.46
CA ARG A 175 -23.57 22.23 25.58
C ARG A 175 -24.58 23.31 25.23
N GLN A 176 -24.92 23.43 23.95
CA GLN A 176 -25.79 24.45 23.38
C GLN A 176 -26.72 23.77 22.38
N GLU A 177 -27.87 24.37 22.14
CA GLU A 177 -28.74 23.95 21.05
C GLU A 177 -28.04 24.19 19.70
N ILE A 178 -28.16 23.23 18.78
CA ILE A 178 -27.51 23.32 17.48
C ILE A 178 -28.56 23.46 16.40
N THR A 179 -28.49 24.57 15.66
CA THR A 179 -29.35 24.81 14.50
C THR A 179 -29.02 23.82 13.39
N LYS A 180 -30.04 23.11 12.91
CA LYS A 180 -29.93 22.22 11.76
C LYS A 180 -30.39 22.96 10.50
N GLN A 181 -29.72 22.72 9.39
CA GLN A 181 -30.09 23.23 8.07
C GLN A 181 -29.77 22.17 7.01
N LEU A 182 -30.03 22.50 5.74
CA LEU A 182 -29.62 21.64 4.64
C LEU A 182 -28.10 21.78 4.42
N ILE A 183 -27.39 20.66 4.36
CA ILE A 183 -25.93 20.62 4.15
C ILE A 183 -25.52 19.65 3.06
N HIS A 184 -24.34 19.87 2.48
CA HIS A 184 -23.65 18.87 1.68
C HIS A 184 -22.72 18.01 2.55
N GLY A 185 -23.00 16.71 2.63
CA GLY A 185 -22.29 15.76 3.50
C GLY A 185 -21.11 15.00 2.89
N ASP A 186 -20.57 15.39 1.72
CA ASP A 186 -19.45 14.66 1.09
C ASP A 186 -18.54 15.56 0.25
N LEU A 187 -18.12 16.70 0.82
CA LEU A 187 -17.37 17.73 0.08
C LEU A 187 -15.92 17.34 -0.26
N THR A 188 -15.25 16.50 0.53
CA THR A 188 -13.79 16.29 0.43
C THR A 188 -13.33 15.79 -0.95
N GLY A 189 -14.11 14.90 -1.57
CA GLY A 189 -13.84 14.37 -2.92
C GLY A 189 -14.59 15.09 -4.04
N ASN A 190 -15.54 15.96 -3.71
CA ASN A 190 -16.51 16.53 -4.65
C ASN A 190 -16.34 18.04 -4.85
N VAL A 191 -15.11 18.52 -4.68
CA VAL A 191 -14.73 19.90 -4.97
C VAL A 191 -13.58 19.93 -5.96
N LEU A 192 -13.81 20.58 -7.10
CA LEU A 192 -12.85 20.71 -8.18
C LEU A 192 -12.06 22.02 -8.04
N PHE A 193 -10.74 21.89 -7.99
CA PHE A 193 -9.80 22.99 -8.02
C PHE A 193 -9.21 23.14 -9.42
N ASN A 194 -9.11 24.37 -9.90
CA ASN A 194 -8.41 24.69 -11.14
C ASN A 194 -7.29 25.68 -10.80
N THR A 195 -6.04 25.23 -10.90
CA THR A 195 -4.87 26.05 -10.55
C THR A 195 -4.44 26.99 -11.67
N GLU A 196 -4.99 26.82 -12.88
CA GLU A 196 -4.63 27.62 -14.07
C GLU A 196 -5.54 28.84 -14.21
N THR A 197 -6.82 28.67 -13.90
CA THR A 197 -7.79 29.76 -13.83
C THR A 197 -7.96 30.12 -12.36
N ASN A 198 -7.75 31.37 -11.95
CA ASN A 198 -7.96 31.85 -10.58
C ASN A 198 -9.45 31.87 -10.16
N ASN A 199 -10.23 30.92 -10.67
CA ASN A 199 -11.65 30.73 -10.44
C ASN A 199 -11.87 30.10 -9.07
N PRO A 200 -13.00 30.40 -8.41
CA PRO A 200 -13.38 29.72 -7.17
C PRO A 200 -13.51 28.20 -7.38
N PRO A 201 -13.33 27.39 -6.32
CA PRO A 201 -13.53 25.95 -6.39
C PRO A 201 -14.96 25.61 -6.79
N ALA A 202 -15.14 24.55 -7.58
CA ALA A 202 -16.45 24.09 -8.01
C ALA A 202 -16.94 22.93 -7.14
N ILE A 203 -18.09 23.09 -6.48
CA ILE A 203 -18.78 22.07 -5.71
C ILE A 203 -19.65 21.27 -6.68
N ILE A 204 -19.44 19.97 -6.72
CA ILE A 204 -20.17 19.02 -7.58
C ILE A 204 -20.78 17.91 -6.71
N ASP A 205 -21.56 17.02 -7.30
CA ASP A 205 -22.10 15.81 -6.65
C ASP A 205 -22.72 16.05 -5.25
N ILE A 206 -23.61 17.04 -5.18
CA ILE A 206 -24.21 17.50 -3.93
C ILE A 206 -25.02 16.35 -3.29
N THR A 207 -24.59 15.95 -2.09
CA THR A 207 -25.25 14.92 -1.27
C THR A 207 -25.85 15.56 -0.03
N LEU A 208 -27.18 15.56 0.08
CA LEU A 208 -27.91 16.38 1.04
C LEU A 208 -28.18 15.69 2.39
N TYR A 209 -28.04 16.42 3.49
CA TYR A 209 -28.43 16.01 4.85
C TYR A 209 -29.03 17.19 5.64
N TRP A 210 -29.83 16.91 6.67
CA TRP A 210 -30.39 17.93 7.57
C TRP A 210 -29.65 17.99 8.90
N ARG A 211 -28.55 18.75 8.93
CA ARG A 211 -27.56 18.76 10.02
C ARG A 211 -26.98 20.18 10.20
N PRO A 212 -26.20 20.43 11.27
CA PRO A 212 -25.55 21.72 11.46
C PRO A 212 -24.55 22.02 10.34
N ALA A 213 -24.37 23.29 9.96
CA ALA A 213 -23.46 23.70 8.89
C ALA A 213 -22.03 23.19 9.13
N GLU A 214 -21.58 23.35 10.37
CA GLU A 214 -20.25 22.98 10.84
C GLU A 214 -20.02 21.46 10.79
N TYR A 215 -21.08 20.66 10.66
CA TYR A 215 -20.95 19.22 10.45
C TYR A 215 -20.36 18.90 9.06
N ALA A 216 -20.66 19.71 8.03
CA ALA A 216 -20.04 19.53 6.71
C ALA A 216 -18.53 19.79 6.76
N GLU A 217 -18.09 20.80 7.51
CA GLU A 217 -16.67 21.03 7.79
C GLU A 217 -16.05 19.90 8.61
N ALA A 218 -16.78 19.37 9.60
CA ALA A 218 -16.32 18.23 10.40
C ALA A 218 -16.10 16.98 9.54
N ILE A 219 -16.92 16.76 8.50
CA ILE A 219 -16.73 15.67 7.53
C ILE A 219 -15.47 15.90 6.71
N ILE A 220 -15.21 17.13 6.24
CA ILE A 220 -13.96 17.48 5.54
C ILE A 220 -12.74 17.15 6.40
N VAL A 221 -12.77 17.51 7.68
CA VAL A 221 -11.68 17.21 8.62
C VAL A 221 -11.56 15.70 8.83
N ALA A 222 -12.67 15.01 9.10
CA ALA A 222 -12.70 13.57 9.30
C ALA A 222 -12.06 12.84 8.11
N ASP A 223 -12.43 13.20 6.88
CA ASP A 223 -11.88 12.60 5.67
C ASP A 223 -10.41 12.96 5.46
N GLY A 224 -10.01 14.20 5.77
CA GLY A 224 -8.61 14.60 5.75
C GLY A 224 -7.74 13.74 6.68
N LEU A 225 -8.24 13.46 7.88
CA LEU A 225 -7.56 12.61 8.86
C LEU A 225 -7.55 11.13 8.43
N ILE A 226 -8.67 10.62 7.93
CA ILE A 226 -8.84 9.20 7.59
C ILE A 226 -8.09 8.84 6.30
N TRP A 227 -8.18 9.69 5.27
CA TRP A 227 -7.76 9.35 3.90
C TRP A 227 -6.52 10.08 3.43
N LEU A 228 -6.23 11.27 3.95
CA LEU A 228 -5.20 12.16 3.42
C LEU A 228 -3.99 12.33 4.35
N ASN A 229 -4.00 11.60 5.48
CA ASN A 229 -2.96 11.61 6.51
C ASN A 229 -2.66 13.02 7.04
N GLU A 230 -3.70 13.86 7.12
CA GLU A 230 -3.62 15.19 7.71
C GLU A 230 -3.48 15.09 9.23
N ASP A 231 -2.95 16.16 9.83
CA ASP A 231 -2.58 16.17 11.24
C ASP A 231 -3.43 17.14 12.08
N ARG A 232 -2.94 17.40 13.29
CA ARG A 232 -3.56 18.31 14.25
C ARG A 232 -3.83 19.72 13.68
N LYS A 233 -3.05 20.21 12.71
CA LYS A 233 -3.26 21.55 12.13
C LYS A 233 -4.60 21.66 11.42
N LEU A 234 -5.06 20.60 10.76
CA LEU A 234 -6.38 20.59 10.13
C LEU A 234 -7.50 20.67 11.17
N VAL A 235 -7.34 19.97 12.29
CA VAL A 235 -8.28 20.02 13.43
C VAL A 235 -8.28 21.42 14.08
N GLU A 236 -7.11 22.05 14.21
CA GLU A 236 -6.99 23.42 14.74
C GLU A 236 -7.59 24.46 13.78
N MET A 237 -7.47 24.27 12.47
CA MET A 237 -8.09 25.12 11.44
C MET A 237 -9.62 25.05 11.50
N PHE A 238 -10.17 23.86 11.74
CA PHE A 238 -11.61 23.70 11.97
C PHE A 238 -12.07 24.35 13.27
N GLY A 239 -11.29 24.15 14.34
CA GLY A 239 -11.53 24.71 15.66
C GLY A 239 -11.74 23.63 16.72
N THR A 240 -11.29 23.90 17.94
CA THR A 240 -11.18 22.90 19.03
C THR A 240 -12.17 23.12 20.18
N ASP A 241 -13.21 23.94 19.97
CA ASP A 241 -14.28 24.09 20.94
C ASP A 241 -15.12 22.81 21.06
N HIS A 242 -15.88 22.72 22.15
CA HIS A 242 -16.68 21.54 22.48
C HIS A 242 -17.63 21.14 21.35
N THR A 243 -18.33 22.09 20.73
CA THR A 243 -19.32 21.79 19.69
C THR A 243 -18.64 21.20 18.46
N ARG A 244 -17.58 21.84 17.97
CA ARG A 244 -16.82 21.36 16.81
C ARG A 244 -16.20 19.99 17.05
N MET A 245 -15.59 19.76 18.21
CA MET A 245 -15.03 18.44 18.54
C MET A 245 -16.11 17.35 18.61
N GLN A 246 -17.31 17.69 19.10
CA GLN A 246 -18.44 16.76 19.12
C GLN A 246 -19.06 16.50 17.74
N LEU A 247 -18.94 17.44 16.80
CA LEU A 247 -19.29 17.23 15.39
C LEU A 247 -18.25 16.34 14.70
N LEU A 248 -16.96 16.55 14.97
CA LEU A 248 -15.88 15.71 14.42
C LEU A 248 -15.99 14.25 14.88
N VAL A 249 -16.26 14.00 16.16
CA VAL A 249 -16.50 12.63 16.65
C VAL A 249 -17.69 11.97 15.94
N ARG A 250 -18.77 12.73 15.70
CA ARG A 250 -19.92 12.24 14.94
C ARG A 250 -19.55 11.94 13.48
N ALA A 251 -18.77 12.79 12.83
CA ALA A 251 -18.34 12.57 11.45
C ALA A 251 -17.44 11.32 11.32
N LEU A 252 -16.49 11.13 12.25
CA LEU A 252 -15.65 9.93 12.32
C LEU A 252 -16.50 8.67 12.58
N TYR A 253 -17.47 8.76 13.49
CA TYR A 253 -18.36 7.65 13.83
C TYR A 253 -19.24 7.26 12.63
N TRP A 254 -19.85 8.25 11.99
CA TRP A 254 -20.66 8.08 10.78
C TRP A 254 -19.87 7.42 9.65
N ARG A 255 -18.68 7.94 9.34
CA ARG A 255 -17.83 7.41 8.27
C ARG A 255 -17.42 5.96 8.58
N CYS A 256 -17.07 5.66 9.83
CA CYS A 256 -16.71 4.30 10.26
C CYS A 256 -17.89 3.33 10.16
N LEU A 257 -19.06 3.72 10.67
CA LEU A 257 -20.26 2.87 10.67
C LEU A 257 -20.76 2.58 9.25
N SER A 258 -20.59 3.52 8.31
CA SER A 258 -21.01 3.33 6.91
C SER A 258 -20.36 2.15 6.19
N PHE A 259 -19.23 1.63 6.70
CA PHE A 259 -18.61 0.41 6.17
C PHE A 259 -19.38 -0.85 6.51
N ALA A 260 -20.12 -0.88 7.62
CA ALA A 260 -20.79 -2.09 8.10
C ALA A 260 -22.22 -2.25 7.57
N ILE A 261 -22.85 -1.18 7.07
CA ILE A 261 -24.24 -1.17 6.59
C ILE A 261 -24.27 -1.33 5.07
N ASP A 262 -25.02 -2.32 4.56
CA ASP A 262 -25.12 -2.68 3.14
C ASP A 262 -23.77 -2.57 2.39
N PRO A 263 -22.74 -3.31 2.84
CA PRO A 263 -21.41 -3.14 2.32
C PRO A 263 -21.30 -3.66 0.89
N ILE A 264 -20.65 -2.87 0.05
CA ILE A 264 -20.10 -3.35 -1.22
C ILE A 264 -18.76 -4.00 -0.87
N LEU A 265 -18.77 -5.32 -0.59
CA LEU A 265 -17.62 -6.03 -0.01
C LEU A 265 -16.28 -5.79 -0.73
N PRO A 266 -16.18 -5.80 -2.07
CA PRO A 266 -14.92 -5.48 -2.75
C PRO A 266 -14.42 -4.07 -2.39
N TRP A 267 -15.32 -3.08 -2.42
CA TRP A 267 -14.97 -1.71 -2.07
C TRP A 267 -14.58 -1.58 -0.58
N VAL A 268 -15.29 -2.27 0.32
CA VAL A 268 -14.97 -2.25 1.76
C VAL A 268 -13.60 -2.88 2.02
N ASN A 269 -13.31 -4.03 1.43
CA ASN A 269 -12.02 -4.70 1.57
C ASN A 269 -10.87 -3.84 1.03
N ASP A 270 -11.11 -3.09 -0.05
CA ASP A 270 -10.10 -2.20 -0.62
C ASP A 270 -9.88 -0.92 0.18
N ASN A 271 -10.91 -0.39 0.86
CA ASN A 271 -10.88 0.96 1.44
C ASN A 271 -10.82 0.98 2.97
N LEU A 272 -11.44 0.02 3.67
CA LEU A 272 -11.42 -0.03 5.14
C LEU A 272 -9.99 -0.14 5.71
N PRO A 273 -9.08 -0.96 5.15
CA PRO A 273 -7.71 -1.04 5.66
C PRO A 273 -6.87 0.22 5.38
N LYS A 274 -7.26 1.03 4.39
CA LYS A 274 -6.61 2.32 4.07
C LYS A 274 -7.08 3.45 4.97
N ALA A 275 -8.23 3.29 5.61
CA ALA A 275 -8.87 4.31 6.43
C ALA A 275 -8.17 4.43 7.80
N ASN A 276 -7.45 5.53 8.04
CA ASN A 276 -6.67 5.76 9.27
C ASN A 276 -7.55 6.21 10.46
N PHE A 277 -8.58 5.43 10.81
CA PHE A 277 -9.45 5.73 11.95
C PHE A 277 -8.69 5.77 13.28
N ALA A 278 -7.72 4.87 13.47
CA ALA A 278 -6.90 4.83 14.68
C ALA A 278 -6.07 6.11 14.84
N GLY A 279 -5.42 6.58 13.76
CA GLY A 279 -4.68 7.84 13.76
C GLY A 279 -5.59 9.04 13.97
N ALA A 280 -6.76 9.08 13.32
CA ALA A 280 -7.75 10.14 13.51
C ALA A 280 -8.21 10.27 14.97
N ILE A 281 -8.41 9.13 15.67
CA ILE A 281 -8.75 9.11 17.11
C ILE A 281 -7.53 9.48 17.98
N TYR A 282 -6.32 9.09 17.58
CA TYR A 282 -5.09 9.32 18.33
C TYR A 282 -4.53 10.75 18.20
N ILE A 283 -4.97 11.52 17.20
CA ILE A 283 -4.82 12.98 17.15
C ILE A 283 -5.68 13.56 18.29
N ARG A 284 -5.24 13.33 19.53
CA ARG A 284 -5.81 13.84 20.77
C ARG A 284 -5.21 15.22 21.00
N PRO A 285 -5.97 16.30 20.89
CA PRO A 285 -5.61 17.51 21.60
C PRO A 285 -5.58 17.20 23.11
N LYS A 286 -4.68 17.84 23.87
CA LYS A 286 -4.76 17.95 25.35
C LYS A 286 -6.04 18.66 25.85
N ILE A 287 -7.03 18.89 24.98
CA ILE A 287 -8.23 19.72 25.17
C ILE A 287 -9.42 18.89 25.69
N TRP A 288 -9.34 17.56 25.61
CA TRP A 288 -10.41 16.65 26.05
C TRP A 288 -10.52 16.50 27.58
N ILE A 289 -9.67 17.18 28.35
CA ILE A 289 -9.72 17.23 29.82
C ILE A 289 -9.86 18.71 30.24
N PRO A 290 -10.98 19.14 30.86
CA PRO A 290 -11.07 20.46 31.46
C PRO A 290 -10.19 20.48 32.73
N GLY A 291 -9.15 21.33 32.79
CA GLY A 291 -8.52 21.65 34.07
C GLY A 291 -7.01 21.93 34.14
N LEU A 292 -6.23 21.91 33.06
CA LEU A 292 -4.79 22.19 33.12
C LEU A 292 -4.37 23.23 32.07
N SER A 293 -4.51 24.51 32.42
CA SER A 293 -3.83 25.60 31.73
C SER A 293 -2.42 25.75 32.30
N PHE A 294 -1.38 25.49 31.50
CA PHE A 294 -0.05 26.02 31.74
C PHE A 294 0.38 26.83 30.52
N ASN A 295 0.43 28.15 30.70
CA ASN A 295 1.12 29.07 29.82
C ASN A 295 2.63 28.80 29.90
N MET A 296 3.29 28.58 28.77
CA MET A 296 4.69 28.97 28.60
C MET A 296 4.90 29.50 27.19
N ASP A 297 5.46 30.70 27.16
CA ASP A 297 5.77 31.53 26.00
C ASP A 297 6.69 30.81 25.01
N TRP A 298 6.36 30.96 23.73
CA TRP A 298 7.18 30.50 22.61
C TRP A 298 8.22 31.56 22.23
N HIS A 299 9.50 31.23 22.39
CA HIS A 299 10.57 31.79 21.56
C HIS A 299 11.49 30.67 21.05
N PRO A 300 12.08 30.84 19.84
CA PRO A 300 12.54 29.74 19.02
C PRO A 300 13.98 29.37 19.37
N HIS A 301 14.19 28.16 19.88
CA HIS A 301 15.52 27.55 19.90
C HIS A 301 15.44 26.08 19.51
N SER A 302 16.25 25.78 18.50
CA SER A 302 16.76 24.46 18.14
C SER A 302 17.00 23.58 19.38
N GLN A 303 16.30 22.44 19.45
CA GLN A 303 16.83 21.18 20.00
C GLN A 303 15.80 20.05 19.82
N SER A 304 16.11 19.13 18.92
CA SER A 304 15.97 17.67 19.07
C SER A 304 14.84 17.18 19.99
N GLY A 305 13.62 17.12 19.48
CA GLY A 305 12.52 16.34 20.02
C GLY A 305 12.29 15.09 19.17
N LYS A 306 12.83 13.95 19.62
CA LYS A 306 12.69 12.61 19.02
C LYS A 306 11.23 12.32 18.59
N LEU A 307 10.98 12.25 17.30
CA LEU A 307 9.78 11.63 16.73
C LEU A 307 10.09 10.15 16.52
N SER A 308 9.74 9.33 17.51
CA SER A 308 9.70 7.88 17.34
C SER A 308 8.52 7.55 16.42
N LEU A 309 8.80 7.23 15.16
CA LEU A 309 7.86 6.57 14.27
C LEU A 309 7.75 5.10 14.70
N PHE A 310 6.71 4.79 15.47
CA PHE A 310 6.15 3.44 15.55
C PHE A 310 4.68 3.57 15.19
N ALA A 311 4.30 3.11 14.00
CA ALA A 311 2.92 2.73 13.77
C ALA A 311 2.67 1.46 14.59
N THR A 312 1.84 1.59 15.61
CA THR A 312 1.23 0.55 16.47
C THR A 312 1.76 -0.89 16.36
N THR A 313 3.06 -1.10 16.55
CA THR A 313 3.50 -2.23 17.34
C THR A 313 3.01 -1.92 18.75
N GLN A 314 2.32 -2.84 19.43
CA GLN A 314 2.22 -2.72 20.88
C GLN A 314 3.62 -2.34 21.40
N LEU A 315 3.69 -1.28 22.22
CA LEU A 315 4.95 -0.76 22.73
C LEU A 315 5.78 -1.91 23.31
N ILE A 316 7.02 -2.04 22.84
CA ILE A 316 8.05 -2.81 23.52
C ILE A 316 8.25 -2.08 24.85
N THR A 317 7.56 -2.53 25.90
CA THR A 317 7.93 -2.12 27.25
C THR A 317 9.28 -2.78 27.53
N PRO A 318 10.37 -2.00 27.74
CA PRO A 318 11.57 -2.60 28.29
C PRO A 318 11.19 -3.30 29.61
N PRO A 319 11.80 -4.44 29.96
CA PRO A 319 11.59 -4.99 31.29
C PRO A 319 11.92 -3.90 32.30
N ALA A 320 10.91 -3.47 33.07
CA ALA A 320 11.02 -2.40 34.06
C ALA A 320 11.95 -2.77 35.23
N GLU A 321 12.40 -4.03 35.25
CA GLU A 321 13.22 -4.63 36.29
C GLU A 321 14.49 -5.23 35.66
N THR A 322 15.59 -5.21 36.41
CA THR A 322 16.82 -5.94 36.07
C THR A 322 16.50 -7.40 35.73
N PRO A 323 17.05 -7.97 34.63
CA PRO A 323 16.79 -9.35 34.26
C PRO A 323 17.02 -10.31 35.43
N SER A 324 15.97 -11.02 35.84
CA SER A 324 15.95 -11.84 37.05
C SER A 324 16.15 -13.34 36.77
N ASN A 325 16.06 -13.75 35.51
CA ASN A 325 16.21 -15.13 35.05
C ASN A 325 16.76 -15.20 33.61
N GLU A 326 17.00 -16.41 33.10
CA GLU A 326 17.61 -16.63 31.79
C GLU A 326 16.74 -16.11 30.63
N THR A 327 15.42 -16.28 30.72
CA THR A 327 14.43 -15.80 29.73
C THR A 327 14.38 -14.27 29.65
N THR A 328 14.33 -13.59 30.79
CA THR A 328 14.33 -12.11 30.85
C THR A 328 15.65 -11.52 30.36
N ARG A 329 16.78 -12.22 30.58
CA ARG A 329 18.09 -11.84 30.03
C ARG A 329 18.11 -11.97 28.50
N LEU A 330 17.66 -13.11 27.97
CA LEU A 330 17.58 -13.34 26.53
C LEU A 330 16.66 -12.32 25.83
N THR A 331 15.52 -12.02 26.45
CA THR A 331 14.58 -11.00 25.97
C THR A 331 15.23 -9.62 25.92
N ALA A 332 15.92 -9.22 26.98
CA ALA A 332 16.63 -7.93 27.03
C ALA A 332 17.78 -7.85 26.01
N GLU A 333 18.51 -8.95 25.79
CA GLU A 333 19.55 -9.03 24.76
C GLU A 333 18.96 -8.85 23.35
N PHE A 334 17.82 -9.47 23.04
CA PHE A 334 17.16 -9.32 21.74
C PHE A 334 16.60 -7.89 21.54
N ILE A 335 15.92 -7.32 22.55
CA ILE A 335 15.42 -5.94 22.50
C ILE A 335 16.58 -4.95 22.26
N SER A 336 17.74 -5.18 22.89
CA SER A 336 18.94 -4.38 22.68
C SER A 336 19.46 -4.44 21.24
N LEU A 337 19.32 -5.59 20.56
CA LEU A 337 19.64 -5.71 19.14
C LEU A 337 18.63 -4.96 18.26
N MET A 338 17.34 -5.02 18.57
CA MET A 338 16.32 -4.29 17.82
C MET A 338 16.41 -2.77 18.01
N ALA A 339 16.96 -2.31 19.13
CA ALA A 339 17.13 -0.88 19.43
C ALA A 339 18.38 -0.26 18.76
N ILE A 340 19.09 -1.00 17.91
CA ILE A 340 20.25 -0.49 17.18
C ILE A 340 19.77 0.50 16.10
N ASP A 341 20.09 1.78 16.31
CA ASP A 341 19.84 2.86 15.35
C ASP A 341 20.99 2.94 14.32
N ASP A 342 21.18 1.85 13.58
CA ASP A 342 22.18 1.71 12.50
C ASP A 342 21.53 0.98 11.32
N ASP A 343 21.34 1.70 10.23
CA ASP A 343 20.64 1.27 9.02
C ASP A 343 21.33 0.10 8.31
N ARG A 344 22.60 -0.16 8.63
CA ARG A 344 23.33 -1.34 8.15
C ARG A 344 22.86 -2.64 8.79
N PHE A 345 22.11 -2.57 9.89
CA PHE A 345 21.78 -3.69 10.78
C PHE A 345 20.28 -3.75 11.16
N GLY A 346 19.40 -3.16 10.36
CA GLY A 346 17.95 -3.25 10.57
C GLY A 346 17.40 -4.67 10.38
N PHE A 347 16.45 -5.07 11.23
CA PHE A 347 15.73 -6.35 11.09
C PHE A 347 14.50 -6.26 10.19
N GLU A 348 14.09 -5.03 9.84
CA GLU A 348 12.91 -4.72 9.05
C GLU A 348 12.96 -5.38 7.66
N ALA A 349 14.16 -5.55 7.11
CA ALA A 349 14.37 -6.20 5.82
C ALA A 349 14.03 -7.71 5.81
N TYR A 350 14.06 -8.38 6.98
CA TYR A 350 13.93 -9.83 7.09
C TYR A 350 12.54 -10.31 7.55
N GLY A 351 11.67 -9.39 7.99
CA GLY A 351 10.33 -9.71 8.52
C GLY A 351 9.92 -8.71 9.62
N PRO A 352 9.41 -7.53 9.24
CA PRO A 352 9.22 -6.42 10.18
C PRO A 352 8.21 -6.73 11.29
N TYR A 353 7.19 -7.56 11.05
CA TYR A 353 6.15 -7.85 12.05
C TYR A 353 6.54 -9.03 12.94
N PHE A 354 7.07 -10.09 12.33
CA PHE A 354 7.61 -11.25 13.03
C PHE A 354 8.66 -10.86 14.08
N PHE A 355 9.69 -10.11 13.69
CA PHE A 355 10.75 -9.74 14.63
C PHE A 355 10.27 -8.76 15.70
N ALA A 356 9.28 -7.92 15.40
CA ALA A 356 8.67 -7.01 16.36
C ALA A 356 7.84 -7.71 17.43
N ASP A 357 7.26 -8.89 17.13
CA ASP A 357 6.51 -9.68 18.10
C ASP A 357 7.38 -10.69 18.88
N LEU A 358 8.53 -11.08 18.32
CA LEU A 358 9.43 -12.08 18.91
C LEU A 358 9.75 -11.86 20.40
N PRO A 359 10.04 -10.63 20.91
CA PRO A 359 10.31 -10.41 22.33
C PRO A 359 9.21 -10.89 23.27
N ARG A 360 7.92 -10.83 22.86
CA ARG A 360 6.79 -11.27 23.70
C ARG A 360 6.69 -12.78 23.84
N ARG A 361 7.30 -13.51 22.91
CA ARG A 361 7.18 -14.96 22.77
C ARG A 361 8.36 -15.71 23.38
N ILE A 362 9.45 -15.04 23.72
CA ILE A 362 10.60 -15.64 24.39
C ILE A 362 10.15 -16.21 25.75
N GLY A 363 10.51 -17.47 26.01
CA GLY A 363 10.07 -18.25 27.17
C GLY A 363 8.84 -19.14 26.93
N SER A 364 8.14 -18.98 25.80
CA SER A 364 6.99 -19.82 25.46
C SER A 364 7.36 -21.20 24.92
N ASN A 365 8.54 -21.32 24.28
CA ASN A 365 8.98 -22.55 23.64
C ASN A 365 10.51 -22.67 23.68
N SER A 366 11.03 -23.84 24.07
CA SER A 366 12.47 -24.05 24.19
C SER A 366 13.23 -23.97 22.87
N ALA A 367 12.60 -24.37 21.75
CA ALA A 367 13.22 -24.26 20.43
C ALA A 367 13.37 -22.80 20.04
N LEU A 368 12.33 -21.99 20.27
CA LEU A 368 12.36 -20.54 20.06
C LEU A 368 13.50 -19.88 20.85
N ASP A 369 13.61 -20.17 22.14
CA ASP A 369 14.64 -19.58 22.99
C ASP A 369 16.06 -19.97 22.54
N THR A 370 16.27 -21.24 22.16
CA THR A 370 17.57 -21.68 21.65
C THR A 370 17.92 -21.06 20.30
N THR A 371 16.95 -20.91 19.41
CA THR A 371 17.13 -20.28 18.10
C THR A 371 17.38 -18.79 18.24
N THR A 372 16.64 -18.08 19.08
CA THR A 372 16.89 -16.67 19.43
C THR A 372 18.29 -16.47 19.99
N SER A 373 18.77 -17.37 20.85
CA SER A 373 20.14 -17.32 21.39
C SER A 373 21.20 -17.47 20.30
N ALA A 374 21.01 -18.42 19.37
CA ALA A 374 21.91 -18.60 18.23
C ALA A 374 21.89 -17.39 17.30
N MET A 375 20.70 -16.82 17.07
CA MET A 375 20.48 -15.65 16.23
C MET A 375 21.19 -14.41 16.78
N ILE A 376 21.04 -14.12 18.08
CA ILE A 376 21.74 -13.02 18.75
C ILE A 376 23.26 -13.17 18.58
N ALA A 377 23.80 -14.37 18.84
CA ALA A 377 25.24 -14.61 18.76
C ALA A 377 25.78 -14.48 17.32
N SER A 378 25.03 -15.00 16.34
CA SER A 378 25.37 -14.92 14.91
C SER A 378 25.31 -13.48 14.40
N PHE A 379 24.25 -12.75 14.77
CA PHE A 379 24.06 -11.35 14.40
C PHE A 379 25.12 -10.43 15.00
N GLN A 380 25.56 -10.70 16.24
CA GLN A 380 26.67 -9.97 16.83
C GLN A 380 28.00 -10.23 16.12
N ALA A 381 28.22 -11.44 15.59
CA ALA A 381 29.43 -11.77 14.85
C ALA A 381 29.53 -10.95 13.55
N ILE A 382 28.45 -10.91 12.76
CA ILE A 382 28.40 -10.11 11.52
C ILE A 382 28.54 -8.62 11.82
N ARG A 383 27.84 -8.11 12.84
CA ARG A 383 27.91 -6.69 13.25
C ARG A 383 29.31 -6.28 13.69
N LEU A 384 30.04 -7.16 14.37
CA LEU A 384 31.41 -6.92 14.81
C LEU A 384 32.46 -7.32 13.76
N ARG A 385 32.05 -7.78 12.57
CA ARG A 385 32.92 -8.35 11.51
C ARG A 385 33.89 -9.40 12.04
N LYS A 386 33.39 -10.29 12.90
CA LYS A 386 34.15 -11.39 13.51
C LYS A 386 33.82 -12.71 12.86
N THR A 387 34.82 -13.58 12.76
CA THR A 387 34.61 -14.99 12.45
C THR A 387 33.79 -15.68 13.53
N ALA A 388 32.86 -16.53 13.11
CA ALA A 388 32.08 -17.33 14.03
C ALA A 388 33.03 -18.23 14.85
N ASP A 389 32.96 -18.14 16.17
CA ASP A 389 33.80 -18.89 17.08
C ASP A 389 33.13 -20.19 17.53
N LYS A 390 33.87 -20.99 18.32
CA LYS A 390 33.36 -22.25 18.87
C LYS A 390 32.06 -22.09 19.66
N LYS A 391 31.85 -20.93 20.31
CA LYS A 391 30.64 -20.66 21.09
C LYS A 391 29.44 -20.46 20.16
N ILE A 392 29.60 -19.69 19.10
CA ILE A 392 28.55 -19.44 18.09
C ILE A 392 28.15 -20.77 17.42
N PHE A 393 29.11 -21.58 16.96
CA PHE A 393 28.80 -22.90 16.38
C PHE A 393 28.12 -23.85 17.38
N SER A 394 28.47 -23.79 18.66
CA SER A 394 27.81 -24.57 19.70
C SER A 394 26.35 -24.15 19.89
N LEU A 395 26.07 -22.85 19.92
CA LEU A 395 24.71 -22.30 20.01
C LEU A 395 23.89 -22.65 18.76
N TYR A 396 24.45 -22.47 17.56
CA TYR A 396 23.82 -22.86 16.30
C TYR A 396 23.48 -24.35 16.29
N GLY A 397 24.43 -25.22 16.66
CA GLY A 397 24.19 -26.66 16.73
C GLY A 397 23.15 -27.06 17.78
N LYS A 398 23.06 -26.33 18.89
CA LYS A 398 21.99 -26.52 19.89
C LYS A 398 20.63 -26.12 19.32
N ALA A 399 20.53 -24.96 18.68
CA ALA A 399 19.32 -24.49 18.02
C ALA A 399 18.86 -25.44 16.92
N LEU A 400 19.78 -25.96 16.09
CA LEU A 400 19.45 -26.91 15.03
C LEU A 400 18.86 -28.22 15.59
N ARG A 401 19.39 -28.75 16.71
CA ARG A 401 18.82 -29.92 17.38
C ARG A 401 17.42 -29.64 17.95
N SER A 402 17.23 -28.49 18.58
CA SER A 402 15.90 -28.09 19.08
C SER A 402 14.90 -27.92 17.94
N LEU A 403 15.32 -27.33 16.81
CA LEU A 403 14.52 -27.20 15.61
C LEU A 403 14.14 -28.58 15.04
N GLN A 404 15.09 -29.52 14.95
CA GLN A 404 14.80 -30.88 14.48
C GLN A 404 13.75 -31.58 15.35
N ASN A 405 13.85 -31.44 16.67
CA ASN A 405 12.85 -31.96 17.59
C ASN A 405 11.48 -31.29 17.39
N CYS A 406 11.44 -29.96 17.23
CA CYS A 406 10.23 -29.19 16.97
C CYS A 406 9.57 -29.58 15.64
N LEU A 407 10.36 -29.77 14.58
CA LEU A 407 9.85 -30.21 13.27
C LEU A 407 9.25 -31.61 13.30
N SER A 408 9.79 -32.49 14.16
CA SER A 408 9.34 -33.88 14.32
C SER A 408 8.14 -34.02 15.26
N ASP A 409 7.76 -32.95 15.97
CA ASP A 409 6.64 -32.91 16.90
C ASP A 409 5.40 -32.37 16.19
N ASP A 410 4.42 -33.24 15.92
CA ASP A 410 3.20 -32.91 15.18
C ASP A 410 2.28 -31.94 15.95
N ASP A 411 2.42 -31.85 17.28
CA ASP A 411 1.61 -30.95 18.12
C ASP A 411 2.10 -29.49 18.07
N GLN A 412 3.29 -29.23 17.51
CA GLN A 412 3.82 -27.87 17.40
C GLN A 412 3.14 -27.09 16.26
N PRO A 413 2.77 -25.80 16.47
CA PRO A 413 2.17 -24.97 15.43
C PRO A 413 3.06 -24.84 14.19
N VAL A 414 2.46 -24.96 13.00
CA VAL A 414 3.17 -24.83 11.72
C VAL A 414 3.87 -23.48 11.58
N MET A 415 3.25 -22.40 12.07
CA MET A 415 3.84 -21.06 12.06
C MET A 415 5.11 -20.97 12.89
N LEU A 416 5.12 -21.57 14.07
CA LEU A 416 6.33 -21.64 14.89
C LEU A 416 7.44 -22.39 14.16
N LYS A 417 7.13 -23.54 13.54
CA LYS A 417 8.09 -24.30 12.75
C LYS A 417 8.69 -23.45 11.62
N LEU A 418 7.85 -22.74 10.87
CA LEU A 418 8.26 -21.88 9.76
C LEU A 418 9.22 -20.78 10.21
N GLU A 419 8.85 -20.04 11.26
CA GLU A 419 9.66 -18.95 11.83
C GLU A 419 11.02 -19.43 12.33
N LEU A 420 11.07 -20.58 13.00
CA LEU A 420 12.34 -21.15 13.47
C LEU A 420 13.27 -21.53 12.32
N VAL A 421 12.74 -22.08 11.23
CA VAL A 421 13.55 -22.43 10.05
C VAL A 421 14.08 -21.16 9.38
N LEU A 422 13.27 -20.10 9.28
CA LEU A 422 13.68 -18.80 8.74
C LEU A 422 14.80 -18.17 9.58
N MET A 423 14.65 -18.12 10.90
CA MET A 423 15.70 -17.64 11.81
C MET A 423 16.99 -18.45 11.66
N MET A 424 16.88 -19.78 11.54
CA MET A 424 18.05 -20.65 11.37
C MET A 424 18.75 -20.43 10.03
N MET A 425 18.01 -20.14 8.97
CA MET A 425 18.59 -19.79 7.68
C MET A 425 19.36 -18.46 7.76
N LEU A 426 18.82 -17.43 8.42
CA LEU A 426 19.54 -16.17 8.65
C LEU A 426 20.83 -16.39 9.46
N CYS A 427 20.75 -17.22 10.51
CA CYS A 427 21.94 -17.60 11.27
C CYS A 427 23.00 -18.27 10.39
N GLN A 428 22.58 -19.19 9.51
CA GLN A 428 23.48 -19.85 8.57
C GLN A 428 24.14 -18.82 7.64
N ILE A 429 23.35 -17.90 7.04
CA ILE A 429 23.87 -16.83 6.17
C ILE A 429 24.94 -15.99 6.90
N TRP A 430 24.72 -15.64 8.17
CA TRP A 430 25.67 -14.81 8.93
C TRP A 430 26.91 -15.56 9.44
N ILE A 431 26.81 -16.88 9.68
CA ILE A 431 27.92 -17.71 10.15
C ILE A 431 28.78 -18.22 8.99
N ASP A 432 28.14 -18.80 7.98
CA ASP A 432 28.77 -19.39 6.79
C ASP A 432 27.70 -19.54 5.69
N ASN A 433 27.79 -18.74 4.63
CA ASN A 433 26.79 -18.76 3.55
C ASN A 433 26.76 -20.11 2.80
N LYS A 434 27.77 -20.96 2.96
CA LYS A 434 27.78 -22.29 2.35
C LYS A 434 26.56 -23.09 2.76
N HIS A 435 25.80 -23.53 1.76
CA HIS A 435 24.62 -24.36 1.92
C HIS A 435 23.40 -23.70 2.61
N ALA A 436 23.37 -22.37 2.78
CA ALA A 436 22.17 -21.68 3.27
C ALA A 436 20.90 -22.07 2.47
N ASN A 437 21.08 -22.38 1.18
CA ASN A 437 20.03 -22.81 0.27
C ASN A 437 19.31 -24.10 0.69
N LYS A 438 19.90 -24.94 1.54
CA LYS A 438 19.27 -26.19 2.01
C LYS A 438 18.02 -25.95 2.86
N HIS A 439 17.87 -24.78 3.49
CA HIS A 439 16.69 -24.46 4.30
C HIS A 439 15.44 -24.19 3.45
N ARG A 440 15.62 -23.77 2.19
CA ARG A 440 14.53 -23.29 1.32
C ARG A 440 13.45 -24.34 1.07
N GLY A 441 13.84 -25.60 0.87
CA GLY A 441 12.88 -26.69 0.64
C GLY A 441 11.95 -26.91 1.83
N VAL A 442 12.48 -26.81 3.04
CA VAL A 442 11.71 -26.92 4.29
C VAL A 442 10.77 -25.72 4.44
N ILE A 443 11.23 -24.51 4.11
CA ILE A 443 10.42 -23.29 4.16
C ILE A 443 9.20 -23.41 3.24
N ALA A 444 9.36 -23.84 1.98
CA ALA A 444 8.22 -24.00 1.07
C ALA A 444 7.23 -25.07 1.53
N TYR A 445 7.71 -26.17 2.11
CA TYR A 445 6.84 -27.18 2.69
C TYR A 445 6.00 -26.60 3.84
N LEU A 446 6.63 -25.86 4.76
CA LEU A 446 5.94 -25.28 5.92
C LEU A 446 5.01 -24.12 5.54
N LEU A 447 5.36 -23.31 4.54
CA LEU A 447 4.48 -22.29 3.98
C LEU A 447 3.22 -22.92 3.37
N LYS A 448 3.38 -23.99 2.59
CA LYS A 448 2.25 -24.76 2.05
C LYS A 448 1.34 -25.26 3.15
N GLU A 449 1.91 -25.86 4.17
CA GLU A 449 1.16 -26.42 5.29
C GLU A 449 0.41 -25.31 6.03
N ALA A 450 1.05 -24.18 6.35
CA ALA A 450 0.43 -23.04 7.03
C ALA A 450 -0.79 -22.50 6.27
N VAL A 451 -0.64 -22.31 4.96
CA VAL A 451 -1.73 -21.81 4.11
C VAL A 451 -2.87 -22.82 4.01
N SER A 452 -2.56 -24.11 3.90
CA SER A 452 -3.57 -25.17 3.87
C SER A 452 -4.36 -25.29 5.19
N GLN A 453 -3.76 -24.88 6.31
CA GLN A 453 -4.41 -24.80 7.62
C GLN A 453 -5.21 -23.49 7.81
N GLY A 454 -5.20 -22.58 6.83
CA GLY A 454 -5.93 -21.32 6.88
C GLY A 454 -5.24 -20.23 7.71
N GLU A 455 -3.95 -20.37 7.99
CA GLU A 455 -3.16 -19.34 8.68
C GLU A 455 -3.07 -18.07 7.83
N ILE A 456 -3.28 -16.92 8.47
CA ILE A 456 -3.17 -15.60 7.82
C ILE A 456 -1.75 -15.09 8.02
N LEU A 457 -0.98 -15.06 6.94
CA LEU A 457 0.38 -14.54 6.94
C LEU A 457 0.35 -13.01 6.76
N HIS A 458 1.19 -12.29 7.51
CA HIS A 458 1.30 -10.85 7.33
C HIS A 458 2.01 -10.54 6.00
N SER A 459 1.36 -9.84 5.07
CA SER A 459 1.88 -9.51 3.73
C SER A 459 3.32 -8.95 3.72
N GLY A 460 3.65 -8.09 4.69
CA GLY A 460 5.01 -7.56 4.86
C GLY A 460 6.05 -8.63 5.18
N ASP A 461 5.71 -9.58 6.03
CA ASP A 461 6.58 -10.71 6.34
C ASP A 461 6.60 -11.70 5.18
N ILE A 462 5.46 -11.98 4.54
CA ILE A 462 5.41 -12.78 3.30
C ILE A 462 6.35 -12.20 2.26
N ARG A 463 6.32 -10.89 2.00
CA ARG A 463 7.17 -10.26 1.00
C ARG A 463 8.63 -10.28 1.41
N ALA A 464 8.96 -9.97 2.66
CA ALA A 464 10.33 -10.08 3.16
C ALA A 464 10.84 -11.53 3.03
N TRP A 465 10.00 -12.50 3.35
CA TRP A 465 10.34 -13.91 3.18
C TRP A 465 10.44 -14.26 1.70
N CYS A 466 9.48 -13.91 0.86
CA CYS A 466 9.49 -14.21 -0.58
C CYS A 466 10.66 -13.58 -1.34
N LEU A 467 11.06 -12.37 -0.97
CA LEU A 467 12.06 -11.58 -1.69
C LEU A 467 13.48 -11.68 -1.09
N GLN A 468 13.61 -11.89 0.22
CA GLN A 468 14.92 -12.03 0.89
C GLN A 468 15.19 -13.41 1.48
N ALA A 469 14.18 -14.13 1.98
CA ALA A 469 14.36 -15.37 2.73
C ALA A 469 14.03 -16.67 1.93
N SER A 470 13.28 -16.53 0.85
CA SER A 470 12.67 -17.59 0.04
C SER A 470 13.01 -17.27 -1.41
N ASP A 471 14.29 -17.32 -1.65
CA ASP A 471 14.94 -17.31 -2.95
C ASP A 471 14.57 -18.59 -3.77
N GLN A 472 13.36 -19.13 -3.55
CA GLN A 472 12.58 -20.07 -4.36
C GLN A 472 12.00 -19.40 -5.60
N ILE A 473 11.56 -18.13 -5.49
CA ILE A 473 11.11 -17.36 -6.64
C ILE A 473 12.29 -17.15 -7.59
N TYR A 474 13.40 -16.61 -7.08
CA TYR A 474 14.63 -16.49 -7.87
C TYR A 474 15.19 -17.85 -8.28
N ALA A 475 15.14 -18.89 -7.44
CA ALA A 475 15.51 -20.22 -7.89
C ALA A 475 14.60 -20.74 -9.01
N ALA A 476 13.30 -20.44 -9.01
CA ALA A 476 12.37 -20.78 -10.10
C ALA A 476 12.58 -19.92 -11.35
N LEU A 477 12.99 -18.66 -11.18
CA LEU A 477 13.38 -17.76 -12.27
C LEU A 477 14.68 -18.23 -12.95
N CYS A 478 15.63 -18.74 -12.16
CA CYS A 478 16.97 -19.13 -12.61
C CYS A 478 17.11 -20.63 -12.90
N ASP A 479 16.17 -21.46 -12.45
CA ASP A 479 16.10 -22.90 -12.69
C ASP A 479 14.65 -23.31 -13.04
N PRO A 480 14.35 -23.55 -14.32
CA PRO A 480 13.02 -23.89 -14.78
C PRO A 480 12.56 -25.28 -14.33
N LYS A 481 13.45 -26.11 -13.78
CA LYS A 481 13.05 -27.37 -13.13
C LYS A 481 12.45 -27.14 -11.74
N VAL A 482 12.64 -25.95 -11.17
CA VAL A 482 12.04 -25.54 -9.90
C VAL A 482 10.68 -24.92 -10.23
N GLU A 483 9.61 -25.65 -9.92
CA GLU A 483 8.24 -25.15 -10.05
C GLU A 483 7.77 -24.50 -8.76
N LEU A 484 7.14 -23.33 -8.89
CA LEU A 484 6.35 -22.75 -7.81
C LEU A 484 5.14 -23.67 -7.61
N GLY A 485 5.09 -24.33 -6.46
CA GLY A 485 3.97 -25.21 -6.13
C GLY A 485 2.67 -24.44 -5.92
N SER A 486 1.54 -25.15 -5.82
CA SER A 486 0.20 -24.55 -5.58
C SER A 486 0.19 -23.57 -4.40
N TRP A 487 0.99 -23.87 -3.37
CA TRP A 487 1.17 -23.03 -2.19
C TRP A 487 1.54 -21.59 -2.51
N PHE A 488 2.35 -21.35 -3.54
CA PHE A 488 2.80 -20.02 -3.90
C PHE A 488 1.61 -19.17 -4.35
N TRP A 489 0.72 -19.75 -5.14
CA TRP A 489 -0.47 -19.09 -5.64
C TRP A 489 -1.47 -18.84 -4.52
N ASP A 490 -1.59 -19.77 -3.57
CA ASP A 490 -2.41 -19.57 -2.38
C ASP A 490 -1.87 -18.40 -1.52
N VAL A 491 -0.54 -18.27 -1.38
CA VAL A 491 0.11 -17.12 -0.73
C VAL A 491 -0.05 -15.83 -1.54
N ALA A 492 0.12 -15.88 -2.87
CA ALA A 492 -0.02 -14.72 -3.74
C ALA A 492 -1.45 -14.16 -3.73
N VAL A 493 -2.47 -15.03 -3.63
CA VAL A 493 -3.87 -14.63 -3.42
C VAL A 493 -4.03 -13.95 -2.07
N GLN A 494 -3.39 -14.44 -0.99
CA GLN A 494 -3.40 -13.75 0.30
C GLN A 494 -2.74 -12.35 0.23
N ASP A 495 -1.69 -12.18 -0.60
CA ASP A 495 -1.02 -10.89 -0.83
C ASP A 495 -1.89 -9.88 -1.63
N THR A 496 -2.79 -10.36 -2.50
CA THR A 496 -3.82 -9.50 -3.14
C THR A 496 -4.92 -9.04 -2.18
N ILE A 497 -4.95 -9.56 -0.94
CA ILE A 497 -6.04 -9.36 0.03
C ILE A 497 -5.66 -8.43 1.20
N MET A 498 -4.38 -8.11 1.49
CA MET A 498 -4.03 -7.28 2.67
C MET A 498 -2.87 -6.29 2.51
N THR A 499 -2.98 -5.19 3.27
CA THR A 499 -2.11 -4.01 3.44
C THR A 499 -0.63 -4.18 3.10
N ARG A 500 -0.14 -3.38 2.16
CA ARG A 500 1.29 -3.26 1.81
C ARG A 500 2.06 -2.54 2.93
N PRO A 501 3.29 -2.96 3.30
CA PRO A 501 4.17 -2.13 4.11
C PRO A 501 4.63 -0.93 3.28
N TYR A 502 4.20 0.27 3.70
CA TYR A 502 4.82 1.58 3.45
C TYR A 502 5.42 1.88 2.05
N HIS A 503 4.67 2.66 1.26
CA HIS A 503 5.13 3.48 0.13
C HIS A 503 6.03 2.78 -0.92
N TYR A 504 5.42 2.02 -1.82
CA TYR A 504 5.59 2.37 -3.23
C TYR A 504 4.34 3.17 -3.60
N GLU A 505 4.47 4.47 -3.83
CA GLU A 505 3.33 5.35 -4.15
C GLU A 505 2.70 5.07 -5.53
N GLN A 506 2.91 3.89 -6.09
CA GLN A 506 2.41 3.50 -7.40
C GLN A 506 2.03 2.02 -7.35
N ASN A 507 0.88 1.67 -7.90
CA ASN A 507 0.48 0.29 -8.17
C ASN A 507 1.40 -0.31 -9.24
N LEU A 508 2.63 -0.64 -8.83
CA LEU A 508 3.64 -1.21 -9.70
C LEU A 508 3.41 -2.71 -9.82
N TYR A 509 3.03 -3.13 -11.02
CA TYR A 509 2.67 -4.49 -11.39
C TYR A 509 3.83 -5.47 -11.20
N CYS A 510 5.07 -5.08 -11.50
CA CYS A 510 6.24 -5.97 -11.41
C CYS A 510 6.68 -6.28 -9.96
N PHE A 511 5.98 -5.71 -8.96
CA PHE A 511 6.13 -6.06 -7.54
C PHE A 511 4.97 -6.90 -6.98
N GLU A 512 3.98 -7.25 -7.79
CA GLU A 512 2.89 -8.13 -7.37
C GLU A 512 3.40 -9.58 -7.30
N LEU A 513 3.13 -10.30 -6.21
CA LEU A 513 3.58 -11.69 -6.08
C LEU A 513 3.02 -12.58 -7.20
N GLY A 514 1.78 -12.31 -7.65
CA GLY A 514 1.21 -12.97 -8.83
C GLY A 514 2.05 -12.76 -10.09
N ALA A 515 2.36 -11.49 -10.41
CA ALA A 515 3.17 -11.14 -11.57
C ALA A 515 4.58 -11.74 -11.52
N ILE A 516 5.23 -11.70 -10.36
CA ILE A 516 6.55 -12.31 -10.15
C ILE A 516 6.46 -13.85 -10.25
N GLY A 517 5.37 -14.45 -9.77
CA GLY A 517 5.12 -15.89 -9.86
C GLY A 517 4.85 -16.39 -11.27
N ASP A 518 4.29 -15.55 -12.13
CA ASP A 518 4.03 -15.87 -13.54
C ASP A 518 5.32 -15.93 -14.35
N LEU A 519 6.34 -15.13 -13.98
CA LEU A 519 7.60 -15.06 -14.71
C LEU A 519 8.29 -16.42 -14.90
N PRO A 520 8.50 -17.27 -13.89
CA PRO A 520 9.03 -18.61 -14.09
C PRO A 520 8.23 -19.46 -15.08
N VAL A 521 6.90 -19.29 -15.13
CA VAL A 521 6.04 -20.01 -16.08
C VAL A 521 6.31 -19.53 -17.50
N PHE A 522 6.41 -18.21 -17.69
CA PHE A 522 6.68 -17.62 -19.00
C PHE A 522 8.10 -17.93 -19.50
N LEU A 523 9.10 -17.89 -18.61
CA LEU A 523 10.50 -18.16 -18.95
C LEU A 523 10.77 -19.64 -19.30
N ARG A 524 9.93 -20.58 -18.86
CA ARG A 524 10.02 -22.00 -19.22
C ARG A 524 9.64 -22.29 -20.67
N ASP A 525 8.71 -21.52 -21.21
CA ASP A 525 8.17 -21.70 -22.57
C ASP A 525 8.01 -20.33 -23.25
N PRO A 526 9.13 -19.63 -23.52
CA PRO A 526 9.09 -18.24 -23.96
C PRO A 526 8.46 -18.07 -25.35
N GLU A 527 8.50 -19.11 -26.20
CA GLU A 527 7.83 -19.09 -27.51
C GLU A 527 6.30 -19.02 -27.33
N ARG A 528 5.74 -19.87 -26.45
CA ARG A 528 4.31 -19.88 -26.15
C ARG A 528 3.84 -18.60 -25.45
N TYR A 529 4.67 -18.04 -24.58
CA TYR A 529 4.34 -16.88 -23.75
C TYR A 529 4.98 -15.57 -24.25
N LEU A 530 5.38 -15.51 -25.52
CA LEU A 530 6.13 -14.39 -26.09
C LEU A 530 5.40 -13.05 -25.92
N TYR A 531 4.08 -13.03 -26.11
CA TYR A 531 3.26 -11.83 -25.92
C TYR A 531 3.27 -11.36 -24.46
N GLN A 532 3.09 -12.29 -23.51
CA GLN A 532 3.08 -12.01 -22.08
C GLN A 532 4.45 -11.50 -21.61
N LEU A 533 5.54 -12.13 -22.05
CA LEU A 533 6.90 -11.66 -21.75
C LEU A 533 7.15 -10.26 -22.32
N LYS A 534 6.68 -9.96 -23.54
CA LYS A 534 6.79 -8.62 -24.13
C LYS A 534 6.00 -7.57 -23.36
N CYS A 535 4.77 -7.89 -22.96
CA CYS A 535 3.94 -7.00 -22.14
C CYS A 535 4.59 -6.76 -20.78
N TYR A 536 5.10 -7.82 -20.14
CA TYR A 536 5.80 -7.74 -18.87
C TYR A 536 7.04 -6.86 -19.00
N TYR A 537 7.89 -7.10 -20.02
CA TYR A 537 9.11 -6.33 -20.24
C TYR A 537 8.82 -4.85 -20.50
N ASN A 538 7.76 -4.54 -21.24
CA ASN A 538 7.34 -3.16 -21.48
C ASN A 538 6.85 -2.46 -20.20
N MET A 539 6.15 -3.18 -19.32
CA MET A 539 5.78 -2.67 -18.00
C MET A 539 7.03 -2.47 -17.14
N LEU A 540 7.89 -3.47 -17.10
CA LEU A 540 9.13 -3.47 -16.34
C LEU A 540 10.04 -2.29 -16.72
N SER A 541 10.17 -1.97 -18.01
CA SER A 541 10.95 -0.81 -18.46
C SER A 541 10.37 0.53 -17.98
N GLN A 542 9.04 0.67 -17.93
CA GLN A 542 8.40 1.87 -17.38
C GLN A 542 8.59 1.97 -15.87
N GLU A 543 8.39 0.86 -15.15
CA GLU A 543 8.51 0.81 -13.70
C GLU A 543 9.96 0.96 -13.23
N ARG A 544 10.95 0.46 -14.00
CA ARG A 544 12.39 0.70 -13.76
C ARG A 544 12.69 2.19 -13.75
N ALA A 545 12.18 2.97 -14.71
CA ALA A 545 12.42 4.40 -14.80
C ALA A 545 11.80 5.16 -13.61
N VAL A 546 10.57 4.79 -13.22
CA VAL A 546 9.93 5.32 -11.99
C VAL A 546 10.78 5.02 -10.77
N MET A 547 11.17 3.76 -10.60
CA MET A 547 11.89 3.31 -9.41
C MET A 547 13.26 3.96 -9.29
N ARG A 548 13.97 4.07 -10.41
CA ARG A 548 15.25 4.76 -10.50
C ARG A 548 15.15 6.18 -9.98
N LYS A 549 14.12 6.94 -10.41
CA LYS A 549 13.89 8.30 -9.94
C LYS A 549 13.65 8.36 -8.43
N LEU A 550 12.78 7.52 -7.90
CA LEU A 550 12.48 7.46 -6.45
C LEU A 550 13.73 7.11 -5.62
N TYR A 551 14.48 6.12 -6.10
CA TYR A 551 15.75 5.72 -5.51
C TYR A 551 16.77 6.87 -5.53
N GLU A 552 16.97 7.53 -6.66
CA GLU A 552 17.91 8.65 -6.79
C GLU A 552 17.55 9.81 -5.86
N GLU A 553 16.27 10.20 -5.79
CA GLU A 553 15.77 11.23 -4.88
C GLU A 553 16.00 10.86 -3.41
N ALA A 554 15.72 9.61 -3.03
CA ALA A 554 15.93 9.14 -1.66
C ALA A 554 17.42 9.06 -1.30
N MET A 555 18.28 8.60 -2.21
CA MET A 555 19.72 8.59 -1.99
C MET A 555 20.26 10.01 -1.78
N VAL A 556 19.82 10.99 -2.56
CA VAL A 556 20.22 12.40 -2.34
C VAL A 556 19.77 12.89 -0.96
N ALA A 557 18.57 12.52 -0.51
CA ALA A 557 18.09 12.88 0.82
C ALA A 557 18.97 12.31 1.95
N THR A 558 19.64 11.17 1.74
CA THR A 558 20.59 10.60 2.71
C THR A 558 21.91 11.37 2.84
N LEU A 559 22.27 12.19 1.85
CA LEU A 559 23.52 12.97 1.86
C LEU A 559 23.46 14.20 2.78
N SER A 560 22.25 14.59 3.22
CA SER A 560 22.07 15.68 4.18
C SER A 560 22.75 15.34 5.51
N THR A 561 23.46 16.30 6.11
CA THR A 561 24.08 16.14 7.44
C THR A 561 23.06 15.83 8.54
N ASP A 562 21.79 16.18 8.31
CA ASP A 562 20.66 15.97 9.22
C ASP A 562 19.71 14.84 8.73
N ALA A 563 20.16 13.97 7.82
CA ALA A 563 19.33 12.89 7.30
C ALA A 563 18.78 12.02 8.44
N SER A 564 17.45 11.89 8.52
CA SER A 564 16.80 11.07 9.55
C SER A 564 17.00 9.56 9.27
N PRO A 565 16.96 8.70 10.30
CA PRO A 565 16.95 7.24 10.11
C PRO A 565 15.85 6.76 9.16
N ALA A 566 14.67 7.41 9.19
CA ALA A 566 13.58 7.12 8.27
C ALA A 566 13.92 7.42 6.81
N CYS A 567 14.68 8.49 6.54
CA CYS A 567 15.16 8.80 5.18
C CYS A 567 16.15 7.74 4.68
N ARG A 568 17.06 7.26 5.53
CA ARG A 568 18.02 6.19 5.18
C ARG A 568 17.31 4.86 4.94
N MET A 569 16.36 4.49 5.80
CA MET A 569 15.52 3.31 5.60
C MET A 569 14.77 3.38 4.27
N LYS A 570 14.18 4.53 3.94
CA LYS A 570 13.48 4.72 2.67
C LYS A 570 14.41 4.58 1.45
N ALA A 571 15.65 5.03 1.57
CA ALA A 571 16.66 4.86 0.53
C ALA A 571 17.03 3.38 0.33
N ILE A 572 17.20 2.61 1.42
CA ILE A 572 17.44 1.16 1.36
C ILE A 572 16.27 0.45 0.70
N GLU A 573 15.02 0.80 1.06
CA GLU A 573 13.82 0.22 0.46
C GLU A 573 13.76 0.46 -1.05
N TYR A 574 13.88 1.71 -1.50
CA TYR A 574 13.84 2.03 -2.93
C TYR A 574 15.03 1.45 -3.71
N ALA A 575 16.21 1.39 -3.09
CA ALA A 575 17.36 0.70 -3.68
C ALA A 575 17.09 -0.79 -3.85
N SER A 576 16.52 -1.46 -2.83
CA SER A 576 16.13 -2.87 -2.93
C SER A 576 15.06 -3.12 -4.00
N GLY A 577 14.09 -2.21 -4.13
CA GLY A 577 13.08 -2.26 -5.18
C GLY A 577 13.67 -2.11 -6.57
N HIS A 578 14.54 -1.11 -6.76
CA HIS A 578 15.21 -0.89 -8.03
C HIS A 578 16.07 -2.10 -8.43
N ALA A 579 16.83 -2.67 -7.48
CA ALA A 579 17.59 -3.89 -7.69
C ALA A 579 16.69 -5.06 -8.13
N GLY A 580 15.53 -5.25 -7.50
CA GLY A 580 14.57 -6.29 -7.88
C GLY A 580 14.08 -6.16 -9.33
N LEU A 581 13.80 -4.94 -9.81
CA LEU A 581 13.40 -4.72 -11.20
C LEU A 581 14.55 -4.94 -12.19
N LEU A 582 15.77 -4.54 -11.83
CA LEU A 582 16.97 -4.78 -12.65
C LEU A 582 17.24 -6.28 -12.79
N VAL A 583 17.09 -7.05 -11.71
CA VAL A 583 17.20 -8.51 -11.74
C VAL A 583 16.18 -9.13 -12.70
N GLN A 584 14.91 -8.72 -12.61
CA GLN A 584 13.88 -9.21 -13.52
C GLN A 584 14.21 -8.89 -14.98
N ALA A 585 14.77 -7.70 -15.26
CA ALA A 585 15.14 -7.29 -16.61
C ALA A 585 16.34 -8.10 -17.15
N ALA A 586 17.35 -8.34 -16.30
CA ALA A 586 18.49 -9.20 -16.61
C ALA A 586 18.10 -10.65 -16.89
N LEU A 587 16.95 -11.12 -16.38
CA LEU A 587 16.42 -12.45 -16.67
C LEU A 587 15.59 -12.50 -17.96
N ILE A 588 14.69 -11.54 -18.16
CA ILE A 588 13.73 -11.56 -19.28
C ILE A 588 14.39 -11.11 -20.58
N GLY A 589 15.29 -10.12 -20.52
CA GLY A 589 15.96 -9.54 -21.68
C GLY A 589 16.66 -10.58 -22.55
N PRO A 590 17.62 -11.38 -22.01
CA PRO A 590 18.28 -12.45 -22.76
C PRO A 590 17.30 -13.50 -23.30
N THR A 591 16.19 -13.76 -22.60
CA THR A 591 15.16 -14.71 -23.04
C THR A 591 14.38 -14.19 -24.25
N LEU A 592 14.10 -12.88 -24.31
CA LEU A 592 13.37 -12.24 -25.39
C LEU A 592 14.23 -11.91 -26.61
N ASN A 593 15.53 -11.68 -26.40
CA ASN A 593 16.46 -11.25 -27.44
C ASN A 593 16.49 -12.17 -28.68
N PRO A 594 16.55 -13.53 -28.56
CA PRO A 594 16.52 -14.43 -29.72
C PRO A 594 15.29 -14.30 -30.63
N PHE A 595 14.17 -13.79 -30.11
CA PHE A 595 12.95 -13.59 -30.89
C PHE A 595 12.94 -12.28 -31.71
N GLY A 596 13.97 -11.44 -31.57
CA GLY A 596 14.09 -10.18 -32.32
C GLY A 596 13.03 -9.13 -31.97
N VAL A 597 12.39 -9.24 -30.81
CA VAL A 597 11.31 -8.34 -30.37
C VAL A 597 11.82 -7.13 -29.58
N LEU A 598 13.11 -7.10 -29.24
CA LEU A 598 13.78 -6.02 -28.51
C LEU A 598 14.74 -5.29 -29.47
N PRO A 599 14.32 -4.18 -30.09
CA PRO A 599 15.11 -3.51 -31.13
C PRO A 599 16.46 -2.96 -30.62
N ASP A 600 16.54 -2.57 -29.35
CA ASP A 600 17.73 -1.95 -28.73
C ASP A 600 18.25 -2.77 -27.54
N TYR A 601 18.12 -4.10 -27.59
CA TYR A 601 18.48 -5.00 -26.46
C TYR A 601 19.89 -4.77 -25.91
N THR A 602 20.90 -4.67 -26.79
CA THR A 602 22.30 -4.49 -26.34
C THR A 602 22.45 -3.20 -25.53
N GLN A 603 21.88 -2.09 -26.01
CA GLN A 603 21.91 -0.81 -25.32
C GLN A 603 21.18 -0.90 -23.96
N ASP A 604 19.98 -1.47 -23.91
CA ASP A 604 19.23 -1.64 -22.65
C ASP A 604 19.96 -2.57 -21.67
N SER A 605 20.62 -3.64 -22.15
CA SER A 605 21.43 -4.53 -21.31
C SER A 605 22.65 -3.83 -20.71
N HIS A 606 23.28 -2.91 -21.47
CA HIS A 606 24.38 -2.08 -20.96
C HIS A 606 23.88 -1.06 -19.94
N GLU A 607 22.71 -0.46 -20.15
CA GLU A 607 22.06 0.44 -19.18
C GLU A 607 21.69 -0.28 -17.88
N ILE A 608 21.20 -1.52 -17.96
CA ILE A 608 20.96 -2.37 -16.78
C ILE A 608 22.27 -2.62 -16.03
N CYS A 609 23.36 -2.91 -16.74
CA CYS A 609 24.69 -3.10 -16.14
C CYS A 609 25.18 -1.83 -15.43
N ASP A 610 25.10 -0.69 -16.11
CA ASP A 610 25.54 0.60 -15.58
C ASP A 610 24.74 1.01 -14.34
N ASP A 611 23.41 0.86 -14.37
CA ASP A 611 22.55 1.15 -13.23
C ASP A 611 22.82 0.19 -12.06
N SER A 612 23.14 -1.07 -12.33
CA SER A 612 23.49 -2.07 -11.31
C SER A 612 24.82 -1.76 -10.63
N ILE A 613 25.83 -1.37 -11.40
CA ILE A 613 27.14 -0.94 -10.87
C ILE A 613 26.98 0.34 -10.05
N LEU A 614 26.21 1.31 -10.54
CA LEU A 614 25.94 2.55 -9.81
C LEU A 614 25.22 2.27 -8.49
N LEU A 615 24.20 1.42 -8.51
CA LEU A 615 23.46 1.02 -7.32
C LEU A 615 24.36 0.31 -6.31
N ALA A 616 25.17 -0.64 -6.75
CA ALA A 616 26.08 -1.38 -5.89
C ALA A 616 27.11 -0.47 -5.21
N ASN A 617 27.64 0.51 -5.93
CA ASN A 617 28.56 1.51 -5.37
C ASN A 617 27.87 2.40 -4.33
N ARG A 618 26.65 2.88 -4.61
CA ARG A 618 25.91 3.73 -3.66
C ARG A 618 25.47 2.98 -2.40
N CYS A 619 25.13 1.71 -2.52
CA CYS A 619 24.69 0.88 -1.40
C CYS A 619 25.83 0.41 -0.49
N GLN A 620 27.10 0.71 -0.81
CA GLN A 620 28.22 0.34 0.05
C GLN A 620 28.09 0.90 1.48
N THR A 621 27.44 2.05 1.65
CA THR A 621 27.18 2.66 2.96
C THR A 621 26.24 1.85 3.84
N PHE A 622 25.41 0.99 3.24
CA PHE A 622 24.40 0.17 3.92
C PHE A 622 24.89 -1.25 4.23
N ARG A 623 26.14 -1.58 3.88
CA ARG A 623 26.76 -2.89 4.15
C ARG A 623 26.99 -3.12 5.65
N PRO A 624 26.78 -4.34 6.18
CA PRO A 624 26.55 -5.57 5.42
C PRO A 624 25.08 -5.94 5.20
N CYS A 625 24.16 -5.72 6.15
CA CYS A 625 22.80 -6.28 6.07
C CYS A 625 21.86 -5.41 5.21
N GLY A 626 21.95 -4.09 5.32
CA GLY A 626 21.13 -3.14 4.55
C GLY A 626 21.36 -3.17 3.03
N ALA A 627 22.45 -3.81 2.58
CA ALA A 627 22.76 -4.03 1.16
C ALA A 627 22.88 -5.52 0.79
N SER A 628 22.31 -6.42 1.61
CA SER A 628 22.45 -7.88 1.43
C SER A 628 21.81 -8.44 0.15
N TYR A 629 20.96 -7.67 -0.54
CA TYR A 629 20.37 -8.02 -1.84
C TYR A 629 21.27 -7.71 -3.04
N VAL A 630 22.29 -6.85 -2.89
CA VAL A 630 23.17 -6.42 -3.99
C VAL A 630 23.97 -7.55 -4.62
N PRO A 631 24.51 -8.53 -3.86
CA PRO A 631 25.20 -9.67 -4.46
C PRO A 631 24.33 -10.45 -5.47
N GLU A 632 23.04 -10.61 -5.20
CA GLU A 632 22.14 -11.32 -6.12
C GLU A 632 21.95 -10.56 -7.44
N LEU A 633 21.81 -9.23 -7.35
CA LEU A 633 21.79 -8.35 -8.51
C LEU A 633 23.06 -8.50 -9.36
N LEU A 634 24.24 -8.39 -8.74
CA LEU A 634 25.52 -8.47 -9.45
C LEU A 634 25.71 -9.82 -10.13
N LYS A 635 25.38 -10.92 -9.45
CA LYS A 635 25.48 -12.28 -10.01
C LYS A 635 24.60 -12.45 -11.25
N LEU A 636 23.35 -12.00 -11.18
CA LEU A 636 22.38 -12.18 -12.27
C LEU A 636 22.68 -11.29 -13.47
N VAL A 637 23.07 -10.04 -13.23
CA VAL A 637 23.48 -9.13 -14.30
C VAL A 637 24.74 -9.65 -14.99
N TRP A 638 25.76 -10.06 -14.23
CA TRP A 638 26.97 -10.69 -14.79
C TRP A 638 26.64 -11.95 -15.61
N ALA A 639 25.70 -12.77 -15.13
CA ALA A 639 25.30 -14.00 -15.82
C ALA A 639 24.51 -13.72 -17.11
N SER A 640 23.77 -12.60 -17.18
CA SER A 640 22.92 -12.20 -18.32
C SER A 640 23.67 -11.54 -19.48
N LEU A 641 24.88 -11.04 -19.25
CA LEU A 641 25.66 -10.28 -20.24
C LEU A 641 26.51 -11.22 -21.11
N ASP A 642 26.02 -11.47 -22.32
CA ASP A 642 26.70 -12.34 -23.29
C ASP A 642 28.04 -11.78 -23.77
N ASP A 643 28.10 -10.46 -23.98
CA ASP A 643 29.25 -9.74 -24.55
C ASP A 643 30.34 -9.39 -23.52
N GLY A 644 30.10 -9.66 -22.24
CA GLY A 644 31.06 -9.40 -21.17
C GLY A 644 31.17 -7.93 -20.75
N TYR A 645 30.20 -7.08 -21.11
CA TYR A 645 30.24 -5.65 -20.81
C TYR A 645 30.48 -5.36 -19.32
N ARG A 646 31.63 -4.73 -19.00
CA ARG A 646 32.08 -4.35 -17.65
C ARG A 646 32.16 -5.51 -16.62
N HIS A 647 32.38 -6.75 -17.07
CA HIS A 647 32.52 -7.91 -16.19
C HIS A 647 33.59 -7.74 -15.09
N GLU A 648 34.74 -7.15 -15.42
CA GLU A 648 35.82 -6.91 -14.45
C GLU A 648 35.36 -6.07 -13.25
N GLU A 649 34.49 -5.10 -13.49
CA GLU A 649 33.97 -4.22 -12.42
C GLU A 649 32.88 -4.89 -11.59
N LEU A 650 32.00 -5.65 -12.23
CA LEU A 650 31.01 -6.49 -11.52
C LEU A 650 31.71 -7.53 -10.63
N GLU A 651 32.77 -8.18 -11.14
CA GLU A 651 33.59 -9.14 -10.39
C GLU A 651 34.24 -8.51 -9.17
N LYS A 652 34.85 -7.32 -9.35
CA LYS A 652 35.43 -6.57 -8.25
C LYS A 652 34.39 -6.21 -7.17
N LEU A 653 33.20 -5.74 -7.57
CA LEU A 653 32.12 -5.43 -6.64
C LEU A 653 31.64 -6.70 -5.91
N MET A 654 31.52 -7.83 -6.60
CA MET A 654 31.17 -9.11 -5.97
C MET A 654 32.19 -9.51 -4.91
N ASP A 655 33.49 -9.36 -5.18
CA ASP A 655 34.55 -9.62 -4.20
C ASP A 655 34.46 -8.68 -2.98
N GLU A 656 34.23 -7.39 -3.21
CA GLU A 656 34.05 -6.40 -2.14
C GLU A 656 32.88 -6.76 -1.23
N TYR A 657 31.72 -7.14 -1.80
CA TYR A 657 30.55 -7.57 -1.02
C TYR A 657 30.74 -8.94 -0.36
N ALA A 658 31.58 -9.83 -0.92
CA ALA A 658 31.88 -11.12 -0.32
C ALA A 658 32.68 -10.98 1.00
N GLU A 659 33.38 -9.86 1.23
CA GLU A 659 34.06 -9.58 2.50
C GLU A 659 33.11 -9.51 3.70
N ASP A 660 31.83 -9.20 3.46
CA ASP A 660 30.84 -9.09 4.52
C ASP A 660 30.40 -10.46 5.05
N VAL A 661 30.47 -11.51 4.23
CA VAL A 661 29.83 -12.80 4.52
C VAL A 661 30.82 -13.94 4.38
N GLN A 662 30.96 -14.75 5.44
CA GLN A 662 31.92 -15.84 5.45
C GLN A 662 31.49 -16.94 4.49
N GLY A 663 32.43 -17.47 3.71
CA GLY A 663 32.18 -18.58 2.79
C GLY A 663 31.41 -18.20 1.52
N ALA A 664 31.13 -16.91 1.30
CA ALA A 664 30.55 -16.42 0.05
C ALA A 664 31.49 -16.66 -1.14
N SER A 665 30.92 -17.11 -2.27
CA SER A 665 31.65 -17.29 -3.53
C SER A 665 30.77 -16.82 -4.69
N TYR A 666 30.45 -15.53 -4.68
CA TYR A 666 29.44 -14.96 -5.57
C TYR A 666 29.79 -15.13 -7.06
N LEU A 667 31.05 -14.97 -7.45
CA LEU A 667 31.47 -15.19 -8.84
C LEU A 667 31.28 -16.65 -9.29
N GLU A 668 31.55 -17.63 -8.44
CA GLU A 668 31.33 -19.04 -8.79
C GLU A 668 29.83 -19.34 -8.91
N GLU A 669 29.01 -18.75 -8.02
CA GLU A 669 27.56 -18.82 -8.14
C GLU A 669 27.06 -18.18 -9.45
N ALA A 670 27.59 -17.01 -9.84
CA ALA A 670 27.26 -16.33 -11.10
C ALA A 670 27.62 -17.19 -12.33
N ARG A 671 28.78 -17.87 -12.32
CA ARG A 671 29.17 -18.82 -13.38
C ARG A 671 28.22 -19.99 -13.47
N VAL A 672 27.79 -20.54 -12.33
CA VAL A 672 26.78 -21.61 -12.30
C VAL A 672 25.45 -21.12 -12.89
N MET A 673 25.03 -19.88 -12.61
CA MET A 673 23.83 -19.27 -13.19
C MET A 673 23.97 -19.09 -14.70
N ARG A 674 25.07 -18.52 -15.19
CA ARG A 674 25.35 -18.36 -16.63
C ARG A 674 25.30 -19.70 -17.37
N GLY A 675 25.95 -20.73 -16.82
CA GLY A 675 25.91 -22.07 -17.40
C GLY A 675 24.51 -22.71 -17.41
N ARG A 676 23.54 -22.20 -16.65
CA ARG A 676 22.13 -22.61 -16.73
C ARG A 676 21.39 -21.86 -17.84
N PHE A 677 21.61 -20.55 -17.96
CA PHE A 677 21.09 -19.73 -19.06
C PHE A 677 21.51 -20.30 -20.43
N GLU A 678 22.77 -20.69 -20.56
CA GLU A 678 23.29 -21.33 -21.79
C GLU A 678 22.60 -22.68 -22.09
N LYS A 679 22.31 -23.48 -21.05
CA LYS A 679 21.64 -24.80 -21.19
C LYS A 679 20.15 -24.72 -21.46
N LEU A 680 19.54 -23.55 -21.23
CA LEU A 680 18.12 -23.32 -21.45
C LEU A 680 17.73 -23.12 -22.92
N GLY A 681 18.69 -23.24 -23.82
CA GLY A 681 18.47 -22.98 -25.25
C GLY A 681 18.46 -21.49 -25.57
N TRP A 682 19.00 -20.63 -24.69
CA TRP A 682 19.20 -19.20 -24.99
C TRP A 682 20.33 -18.97 -26.00
N SER A 683 21.10 -20.02 -26.35
CA SER A 683 22.09 -20.00 -27.43
C SER A 683 21.55 -20.71 -28.68
N ASN A 684 21.27 -19.92 -29.73
CA ASN A 684 21.18 -20.22 -31.18
C ASN A 684 20.51 -21.50 -31.74
N GLU A 685 20.14 -22.51 -30.96
CA GLU A 685 19.56 -23.77 -31.46
C GLU A 685 18.05 -23.69 -31.69
N LEU A 686 17.34 -22.68 -31.17
CA LEU A 686 15.92 -22.44 -31.48
C LEU A 686 15.67 -22.02 -32.94
N LEU A 687 16.73 -21.66 -33.69
CA LEU A 687 16.67 -21.32 -35.11
C LEU A 687 17.21 -22.44 -36.03
N GLY A 688 17.53 -23.63 -35.47
CA GLY A 688 18.00 -24.78 -36.22
C GLY A 688 16.86 -25.70 -36.67
N GLU A 689 16.46 -25.58 -37.93
CA GLU A 689 15.79 -26.61 -38.75
C GLU A 689 14.77 -27.52 -38.03
N ARG A 690 13.54 -27.03 -37.82
CA ARG A 690 12.38 -27.94 -37.82
C ARG A 690 11.70 -27.85 -39.18
N GLU A 691 11.81 -28.94 -39.93
CA GLU A 691 11.04 -29.19 -41.15
C GLU A 691 9.57 -28.84 -40.92
N GLU A 692 9.01 -28.01 -41.81
CA GLU A 692 7.58 -27.72 -41.88
C GLU A 692 6.80 -29.03 -42.14
N GLY A 693 6.38 -29.69 -41.07
CA GLY A 693 5.36 -30.74 -41.12
C GLY A 693 3.97 -30.10 -41.23
N PRO A 694 3.15 -30.44 -42.24
CA PRO A 694 1.83 -29.85 -42.38
C PRO A 694 0.88 -30.47 -41.34
N GLY A 695 0.31 -29.68 -40.43
CA GLY A 695 -0.88 -30.18 -39.71
C GLY A 695 -1.26 -29.64 -38.34
N THR A 696 -0.73 -28.53 -37.82
CA THR A 696 -1.27 -27.93 -36.57
C THR A 696 -1.83 -26.54 -36.82
N PRO A 697 -3.15 -26.31 -36.65
CA PRO A 697 -3.74 -24.99 -36.77
C PRO A 697 -3.26 -24.10 -35.59
N PRO A 698 -3.07 -22.80 -35.81
CA PRO A 698 -2.66 -21.89 -34.74
C PRO A 698 -3.75 -21.85 -33.65
N PRO A 699 -3.38 -21.89 -32.35
CA PRO A 699 -4.35 -21.76 -31.28
C PRO A 699 -5.03 -20.40 -31.33
N CYS A 700 -6.36 -20.46 -31.23
CA CYS A 700 -7.32 -19.38 -31.37
C CYS A 700 -7.07 -18.26 -30.35
N VAL A 701 -6.90 -17.03 -30.84
CA VAL A 701 -6.97 -15.80 -30.03
C VAL A 701 -8.44 -15.52 -29.77
N ILE A 702 -8.89 -15.69 -28.53
CA ILE A 702 -10.19 -15.18 -28.08
C ILE A 702 -9.97 -13.73 -27.65
N LEU A 703 -10.63 -12.81 -28.37
CA LEU A 703 -10.69 -11.36 -28.13
C LEU A 703 -11.42 -11.01 -26.83
#